data_AF-A0A2N5UMH9-F1
#
_entry.id   AF-A0A2N5UMH9-F1
#
_cell.length_a   1.000
_cell.length_b   1.000
_cell.length_c   1.000
_cell.angle_alpha   90.00
_cell.angle_beta   90.00
_cell.angle_gamma   90.00
#
_symmetry.space_group_name_H-M   'P 1'
#
loop_
_entity.id
_entity.type
_entity.pdbx_description
1 polymer ?
#
loop_
_entity_poly.entity_id
_entity_poly.type
_entity_poly.pdbx_seq_one_letter_code
_entity_poly.pdbx_strand_id
1 'polypeptide(L)'
;MAENIPLPDSPPPAPATVISDHQHRTTETPIQQSEQPHSPDTPPQKTATESAELALNAIIHALLPIVSGQNTLLDLRQTLQELSQKPYTTLTDPTQQLFNYLTERQDQLERWKVCDTSRPADSINQLNPDQPPPDPPDKTSVEDAQDHKANNEALKVELDTTLAKLKQEEEKRAKSISLLRAVRQKLVQTEKDKNALESELNEMNSSSTCKIKELQTEKRTLEDELSKLRIFQEQQLSKLRHSYERENQSIKSQFEREAASKKSQFELDTITAKAAYERELSNRNQRIAQAEGRLRDLTLERDRLFEQLQKSQAELEDTTAQHDEIKGSMGELQHQLTESHNRIQILSAELNQLQKSSSSQDKHESGLQTVIQELENQHLAKTKALELRISQLEKERLDVENELGESLRERLAQIETLRAQSHLKSLEYADSLKSMAQRNEEIEKSDAEICVLKSQLESAQKARDSQANLIANLTQQLEELQAQLKIQVSELESLKEEISECTKREQELRIENKTLRENEIKKVDEVKGLFLRGNIGQNQRQEGVGYFASFARKASSSSLPPSKPFVPTTTTNTGMPTTTTTTPTLSEHGDHQIPDEHHPPPNPHRPDNHHEAHQEQEDAHQSSRSVKSNATHSPSAADPQIPVAQKGNGMPTPSLFGEDDEAELNFEYLRNTLLQFLEHKEMRPHLVRVLGVILHFTPQEIRRLASKV
;
A
#
# COMPACT_ATOMS: atom_id res chain seq x y z
N MET A 1 -38.53 30.19 48.30
CA MET A 1 -38.49 31.37 47.41
C MET A 1 -37.44 31.09 46.36
N ALA A 2 -37.81 31.11 45.07
CA ALA A 2 -36.94 30.94 43.89
C ALA A 2 -36.08 29.64 43.83
N GLU A 3 -35.85 29.00 42.70
CA GLU A 3 -36.41 29.19 41.36
C GLU A 3 -36.45 27.84 40.65
N ASN A 4 -37.54 27.54 39.95
CA ASN A 4 -37.73 26.28 39.26
C ASN A 4 -37.56 26.56 37.75
N ILE A 5 -36.35 26.35 37.23
CA ILE A 5 -35.99 26.65 35.84
C ILE A 5 -35.98 25.35 35.02
N PRO A 6 -36.89 25.19 34.02
CA PRO A 6 -36.86 24.06 33.11
C PRO A 6 -35.69 24.17 32.13
N LEU A 7 -35.10 23.04 31.73
CA LEU A 7 -34.20 23.03 30.57
C LEU A 7 -35.00 23.29 29.27
N PRO A 8 -34.51 24.16 28.37
CA PRO A 8 -35.07 24.31 27.03
C PRO A 8 -34.62 23.18 26.09
N ASP A 9 -35.47 22.89 25.09
CA ASP A 9 -35.30 21.79 24.14
C ASP A 9 -34.04 21.87 23.27
N SER A 10 -33.52 20.69 22.90
CA SER A 10 -32.58 20.53 21.79
C SER A 10 -33.28 20.81 20.44
N PRO A 11 -32.60 21.45 19.47
CA PRO A 11 -33.21 21.81 18.19
C PRO A 11 -33.47 20.57 17.32
N PRO A 12 -34.66 20.46 16.67
CA PRO A 12 -34.94 19.42 15.69
C PRO A 12 -34.27 19.72 14.34
N PRO A 13 -33.85 18.71 13.57
CA PRO A 13 -33.47 18.90 12.17
C PRO A 13 -34.71 19.18 11.30
N ALA A 14 -34.68 20.30 10.57
CA ALA A 14 -35.68 20.67 9.57
C ALA A 14 -35.28 20.18 8.16
N PRO A 15 -36.15 20.26 7.14
CA PRO A 15 -36.96 19.10 6.77
C PRO A 15 -36.69 18.56 5.36
N ALA A 16 -36.95 17.27 5.16
CA ALA A 16 -36.98 16.66 3.84
C ALA A 16 -38.27 17.05 3.08
N THR A 17 -38.15 17.37 1.79
CA THR A 17 -39.30 17.70 0.95
C THR A 17 -40.03 16.45 0.47
N VAL A 18 -41.35 16.47 0.67
CA VAL A 18 -42.34 15.45 0.30
C VAL A 18 -42.40 15.22 -1.22
N ILE A 19 -42.45 13.94 -1.64
CA ILE A 19 -43.41 13.46 -2.65
C ILE A 19 -44.04 12.16 -2.12
N SER A 20 -45.36 12.03 -2.29
CA SER A 20 -46.23 11.25 -1.41
C SER A 20 -46.49 9.80 -1.80
N ASP A 21 -46.92 9.04 -0.79
CA ASP A 21 -47.57 7.72 -0.86
C ASP A 21 -48.75 7.63 -1.85
N HIS A 22 -49.13 6.39 -2.19
CA HIS A 22 -50.39 5.83 -1.64
C HIS A 22 -50.41 4.30 -1.68
N GLN A 23 -50.35 3.68 -0.50
CA GLN A 23 -51.06 2.41 -0.24
C GLN A 23 -52.39 2.74 0.42
N HIS A 24 -53.43 1.93 0.15
CA HIS A 24 -54.43 1.65 1.18
C HIS A 24 -54.91 0.21 1.11
N ARG A 25 -55.24 -0.33 2.29
CA ARG A 25 -55.53 -1.74 2.57
C ARG A 25 -56.83 -1.86 3.35
N THR A 26 -57.71 -2.75 2.92
CA THR A 26 -58.76 -3.48 3.69
C THR A 26 -59.24 -4.62 2.78
N THR A 27 -59.04 -5.93 3.04
CA THR A 27 -59.59 -6.83 4.08
C THR A 27 -61.11 -7.01 4.06
N GLU A 28 -61.61 -8.16 3.57
CA GLU A 28 -62.30 -9.20 4.37
C GLU A 28 -62.61 -10.49 3.57
N THR A 29 -62.88 -11.58 4.31
CA THR A 29 -63.00 -13.03 3.93
C THR A 29 -64.49 -13.48 3.78
N PRO A 30 -64.91 -14.79 3.68
CA PRO A 30 -64.22 -16.13 3.60
C PRO A 30 -64.83 -17.14 2.56
N ILE A 31 -64.47 -18.45 2.69
CA ILE A 31 -65.16 -19.70 2.20
C ILE A 31 -64.89 -20.11 0.72
N GLN A 32 -64.69 -21.38 0.29
CA GLN A 32 -64.22 -22.67 0.88
C GLN A 32 -64.13 -23.75 -0.25
N GLN A 33 -63.05 -24.57 -0.29
CA GLN A 33 -62.89 -25.90 -0.97
C GLN A 33 -63.26 -26.05 -2.49
N SER A 34 -62.38 -26.57 -3.37
CA SER A 34 -61.88 -27.95 -3.34
C SER A 34 -60.62 -28.22 -4.22
N GLU A 35 -59.77 -29.09 -3.69
CA GLU A 35 -59.02 -30.19 -4.34
C GLU A 35 -58.07 -30.01 -5.55
N GLN A 36 -56.78 -30.26 -5.23
CA GLN A 36 -55.79 -31.09 -5.97
C GLN A 36 -55.07 -30.55 -7.23
N PRO A 37 -53.82 -31.00 -7.50
CA PRO A 37 -52.74 -31.32 -6.53
C PRO A 37 -51.36 -30.74 -6.92
N HIS A 38 -50.35 -31.02 -6.09
CA HIS A 38 -48.98 -30.54 -6.24
C HIS A 38 -48.19 -31.09 -7.45
N SER A 39 -47.34 -30.20 -7.99
CA SER A 39 -45.94 -30.35 -8.43
C SER A 39 -45.32 -31.76 -8.52
N PRO A 40 -44.47 -32.00 -9.54
CA PRO A 40 -43.04 -31.74 -9.33
C PRO A 40 -42.27 -31.08 -10.52
N ASP A 41 -41.03 -30.69 -10.20
CA ASP A 41 -39.83 -30.48 -11.06
C ASP A 41 -39.79 -29.45 -12.22
N THR A 42 -38.98 -28.42 -11.99
CA THR A 42 -38.10 -27.68 -12.94
C THR A 42 -37.14 -28.69 -13.64
N PRO A 43 -36.69 -28.55 -14.91
CA PRO A 43 -36.30 -27.31 -15.63
C PRO A 43 -36.65 -27.30 -17.15
N PRO A 44 -35.96 -26.53 -18.02
CA PRO A 44 -35.93 -25.07 -18.15
C PRO A 44 -36.55 -24.57 -19.49
N GLN A 45 -37.11 -23.36 -19.54
CA GLN A 45 -37.59 -22.78 -20.82
C GLN A 45 -36.46 -22.13 -21.63
N LYS A 46 -36.01 -22.83 -22.68
CA LYS A 46 -35.31 -22.29 -23.87
C LYS A 46 -36.33 -22.23 -25.03
N THR A 47 -36.72 -21.05 -25.51
CA THR A 47 -37.62 -20.96 -26.70
C THR A 47 -37.51 -19.70 -27.57
N ALA A 48 -36.74 -18.66 -27.20
CA ALA A 48 -36.60 -17.45 -28.03
C ALA A 48 -35.28 -17.39 -28.83
N THR A 49 -34.15 -17.64 -28.18
CA THR A 49 -32.82 -17.57 -28.81
C THR A 49 -32.58 -18.70 -29.80
N GLU A 50 -32.98 -19.94 -29.48
CA GLU A 50 -32.77 -21.10 -30.35
C GLU A 50 -33.54 -20.98 -31.69
N SER A 51 -34.71 -20.31 -31.70
CA SER A 51 -35.44 -20.03 -32.95
C SER A 51 -34.72 -19.01 -33.83
N ALA A 52 -34.06 -18.02 -33.23
CA ALA A 52 -33.27 -17.02 -33.96
C ALA A 52 -31.95 -17.61 -34.46
N GLU A 53 -31.29 -18.47 -33.66
CA GLU A 53 -30.10 -19.21 -34.07
C GLU A 53 -30.41 -20.24 -35.17
N LEU A 54 -31.56 -20.93 -35.14
CA LEU A 54 -31.99 -21.81 -36.24
C LEU A 54 -32.23 -21.03 -37.54
N ALA A 55 -32.90 -19.87 -37.48
CA ALA A 55 -33.11 -19.03 -38.66
C ALA A 55 -31.79 -18.48 -39.21
N LEU A 56 -30.88 -18.02 -38.33
CA LEU A 56 -29.57 -17.51 -38.72
C LEU A 56 -28.66 -18.61 -39.30
N ASN A 57 -28.65 -19.80 -38.69
CA ASN A 57 -27.90 -20.95 -39.21
C ASN A 57 -28.46 -21.46 -40.55
N ALA A 58 -29.77 -21.42 -40.76
CA ALA A 58 -30.38 -21.75 -42.05
C ALA A 58 -29.97 -20.74 -43.14
N ILE A 59 -29.93 -19.44 -42.82
CA ILE A 59 -29.44 -18.40 -43.74
C ILE A 59 -27.95 -18.58 -44.04
N ILE A 60 -27.12 -18.87 -43.03
CA ILE A 60 -25.68 -19.13 -43.21
C ILE A 60 -25.44 -20.39 -44.07
N HIS A 61 -26.20 -21.46 -43.86
CA HIS A 61 -26.13 -22.67 -44.69
C HIS A 61 -26.60 -22.43 -46.13
N ALA A 62 -27.57 -21.55 -46.38
CA ALA A 62 -28.02 -21.18 -47.73
C ALA A 62 -27.02 -20.25 -48.46
N LEU A 63 -26.24 -19.45 -47.72
CA LEU A 63 -25.18 -18.60 -48.28
C LEU A 63 -23.88 -19.36 -48.57
N LEU A 64 -23.64 -20.52 -47.95
CA LEU A 64 -22.41 -21.30 -48.13
C LEU A 64 -22.18 -21.75 -49.59
N PRO A 65 -23.17 -22.29 -50.33
CA PRO A 65 -22.98 -22.72 -51.72
C PRO A 65 -22.85 -21.55 -52.71
N ILE A 66 -23.26 -20.33 -52.35
CA ILE A 66 -23.06 -19.13 -53.18
C ILE A 66 -21.56 -18.82 -53.31
N VAL A 67 -20.76 -19.11 -52.28
CA VAL A 67 -19.29 -19.00 -52.32
C VAL A 67 -18.66 -20.12 -53.17
N SER A 68 -19.39 -21.19 -53.47
CA SER A 68 -18.92 -22.37 -54.21
C SER A 68 -19.42 -22.48 -55.66
N GLY A 69 -20.18 -21.50 -56.17
CA GLY A 69 -20.41 -21.33 -57.62
C GLY A 69 -21.42 -22.28 -58.29
N GLN A 70 -22.33 -22.90 -57.53
CA GLN A 70 -23.47 -23.66 -58.09
C GLN A 70 -24.77 -22.84 -58.08
N ASN A 71 -25.79 -23.27 -58.84
CA ASN A 71 -26.99 -22.49 -59.15
C ASN A 71 -27.82 -22.14 -57.90
N THR A 72 -27.61 -20.96 -57.32
CA THR A 72 -28.03 -20.64 -55.93
C THR A 72 -28.99 -19.47 -55.79
N LEU A 73 -29.21 -18.67 -56.83
CA LEU A 73 -30.14 -17.52 -56.77
C LEU A 73 -31.61 -17.96 -56.69
N LEU A 74 -31.94 -19.13 -57.25
CA LEU A 74 -33.29 -19.70 -57.21
C LEU A 74 -33.64 -20.20 -55.79
N ASP A 75 -32.73 -20.96 -55.18
CA ASP A 75 -32.90 -21.52 -53.84
C ASP A 75 -32.92 -20.43 -52.76
N LEU A 76 -32.11 -19.37 -52.92
CA LEU A 76 -32.16 -18.19 -52.04
C LEU A 76 -33.50 -17.43 -52.17
N ARG A 77 -34.05 -17.31 -53.39
CA ARG A 77 -35.39 -16.73 -53.58
C ARG A 77 -36.46 -17.59 -52.92
N GLN A 78 -36.41 -18.91 -53.10
CA GLN A 78 -37.41 -19.83 -52.55
C GLN A 78 -37.38 -19.87 -51.01
N THR A 79 -36.20 -19.88 -50.39
CA THR A 79 -36.07 -19.82 -48.92
C THR A 79 -36.55 -18.48 -48.34
N LEU A 80 -36.26 -17.35 -49.00
CA LEU A 80 -36.82 -16.04 -48.62
C LEU A 80 -38.36 -15.99 -48.81
N GLN A 81 -38.90 -16.66 -49.83
CA GLN A 81 -40.34 -16.78 -50.07
C GLN A 81 -41.05 -17.65 -49.02
N GLU A 82 -40.38 -18.67 -48.48
CA GLU A 82 -40.89 -19.49 -47.37
C GLU A 82 -40.80 -18.77 -46.01
N LEU A 83 -39.82 -17.87 -45.85
CA LEU A 83 -39.69 -17.00 -44.67
C LEU A 83 -40.73 -15.86 -44.69
N SER A 84 -41.05 -15.29 -45.85
CA SER A 84 -42.06 -14.22 -45.96
C SER A 84 -43.51 -14.70 -45.82
N GLN A 85 -43.77 -16.00 -46.00
CA GLN A 85 -45.10 -16.62 -45.81
C GLN A 85 -45.39 -17.05 -44.36
N LYS A 86 -44.41 -17.02 -43.45
CA LYS A 86 -44.59 -17.44 -42.06
C LYS A 86 -45.09 -16.25 -41.22
N PRO A 87 -46.23 -16.37 -40.51
CA PRO A 87 -46.92 -15.23 -39.87
C PRO A 87 -46.19 -14.61 -38.66
N TYR A 88 -45.05 -15.16 -38.24
CA TYR A 88 -44.25 -14.69 -37.09
C TYR A 88 -42.85 -14.20 -37.47
N THR A 89 -42.55 -14.06 -38.77
CA THR A 89 -41.25 -13.57 -39.27
C THR A 89 -41.44 -12.36 -40.19
N THR A 90 -41.34 -11.16 -39.63
CA THR A 90 -41.23 -9.92 -40.43
C THR A 90 -39.84 -9.85 -41.06
N LEU A 91 -39.75 -9.96 -42.39
CA LEU A 91 -38.53 -9.61 -43.12
C LEU A 91 -38.19 -8.14 -42.85
N THR A 92 -36.90 -7.82 -42.74
CA THR A 92 -36.42 -6.43 -42.64
C THR A 92 -36.34 -5.81 -44.03
N ASP A 93 -36.53 -4.48 -44.14
CA ASP A 93 -36.51 -3.74 -45.42
C ASP A 93 -35.42 -4.17 -46.42
N PRO A 94 -34.14 -4.36 -46.02
CA PRO A 94 -33.10 -4.79 -46.96
C PRO A 94 -33.33 -6.20 -47.52
N THR A 95 -33.84 -7.12 -46.70
CA THR A 95 -34.16 -8.49 -47.14
C THR A 95 -35.39 -8.52 -48.04
N GLN A 96 -36.34 -7.60 -47.83
CA GLN A 96 -37.54 -7.48 -48.66
C GLN A 96 -37.24 -6.81 -50.01
N GLN A 97 -36.35 -5.80 -50.03
CA GLN A 97 -35.78 -5.25 -51.27
C GLN A 97 -35.01 -6.31 -52.06
N LEU A 98 -34.17 -7.11 -51.41
CA LEU A 98 -33.43 -8.21 -52.05
C LEU A 98 -34.38 -9.26 -52.63
N PHE A 99 -35.43 -9.64 -51.89
CA PHE A 99 -36.45 -10.59 -52.37
C PHE A 99 -37.20 -10.08 -53.62
N ASN A 100 -37.56 -8.80 -53.64
CA ASN A 100 -38.20 -8.16 -54.79
C ASN A 100 -37.26 -8.12 -56.01
N TYR A 101 -35.98 -7.75 -55.80
CA TYR A 101 -34.97 -7.73 -56.87
C TYR A 101 -34.67 -9.12 -57.46
N LEU A 102 -34.59 -10.16 -56.61
CA LEU A 102 -34.43 -11.54 -57.05
C LEU A 102 -35.64 -12.04 -57.85
N THR A 103 -36.85 -11.63 -57.46
CA THR A 103 -38.09 -11.95 -58.17
C THR A 103 -38.16 -11.26 -59.54
N GLU A 104 -37.88 -9.96 -59.61
CA GLU A 104 -37.84 -9.21 -60.87
C GLU A 104 -36.80 -9.77 -61.85
N ARG A 105 -35.61 -10.14 -61.34
CA ARG A 105 -34.56 -10.77 -62.16
C ARG A 105 -34.98 -12.15 -62.69
N GLN A 106 -35.80 -12.89 -61.95
CA GLN A 106 -36.31 -14.17 -62.43
C GLN A 106 -37.43 -14.01 -63.46
N ASP A 107 -38.35 -13.06 -63.27
CA ASP A 107 -39.36 -12.73 -64.29
C ASP A 107 -38.71 -12.27 -65.60
N GLN A 108 -37.56 -11.58 -65.53
CA GLN A 108 -36.73 -11.29 -66.71
C GLN A 108 -36.17 -12.58 -67.33
N LEU A 109 -35.55 -13.48 -66.55
CA LEU A 109 -35.05 -14.77 -67.06
C LEU A 109 -36.12 -15.65 -67.70
N GLU A 110 -37.34 -15.65 -67.16
CA GLU A 110 -38.48 -16.40 -67.71
C GLU A 110 -39.00 -15.76 -69.01
N ARG A 111 -39.05 -14.43 -69.11
CA ARG A 111 -39.33 -13.73 -70.39
C ARG A 111 -38.29 -14.04 -71.47
N TRP A 112 -37.01 -14.16 -71.10
CA TRP A 112 -35.96 -14.52 -72.05
C TRP A 112 -36.08 -15.99 -72.51
N LYS A 113 -36.44 -16.92 -71.60
CA LYS A 113 -36.75 -18.32 -71.97
C LYS A 113 -37.93 -18.46 -72.95
N VAL A 114 -38.94 -17.58 -72.86
CA VAL A 114 -40.10 -17.62 -73.77
C VAL A 114 -39.71 -17.26 -75.21
N CYS A 115 -38.65 -16.47 -75.43
CA CYS A 115 -38.16 -16.14 -76.78
C CYS A 115 -37.42 -17.30 -77.47
N ASP A 116 -36.76 -18.20 -76.73
CA ASP A 116 -36.00 -19.32 -77.31
C ASP A 116 -36.87 -20.53 -77.70
N THR A 117 -38.16 -20.55 -77.34
CA THR A 117 -39.08 -21.66 -77.63
C THR A 117 -39.87 -21.54 -78.94
N SER A 118 -39.58 -20.55 -79.81
CA SER A 118 -40.29 -20.35 -81.08
C SER A 118 -39.41 -20.53 -82.33
N ARG A 119 -38.79 -21.69 -82.50
CA ARG A 119 -38.28 -22.13 -83.82
C ARG A 119 -38.32 -23.65 -83.99
N PRO A 120 -39.17 -24.19 -84.89
CA PRO A 120 -39.23 -25.64 -85.12
C PRO A 120 -38.04 -26.10 -85.98
N ALA A 121 -37.35 -27.13 -85.50
CA ALA A 121 -36.49 -27.98 -86.32
C ALA A 121 -37.22 -29.31 -86.54
N ASP A 122 -37.55 -29.60 -87.80
CA ASP A 122 -37.61 -30.94 -88.43
C ASP A 122 -38.60 -30.93 -89.61
N SER A 123 -38.09 -31.08 -90.84
CA SER A 123 -38.72 -31.86 -91.94
C SER A 123 -37.99 -31.71 -93.29
N ILE A 124 -38.05 -32.80 -94.07
CA ILE A 124 -37.79 -32.92 -95.52
C ILE A 124 -36.32 -33.01 -95.96
N ASN A 125 -35.84 -34.26 -96.01
CA ASN A 125 -35.15 -34.77 -97.21
C ASN A 125 -36.19 -35.02 -98.31
N GLN A 126 -35.96 -34.58 -99.56
CA GLN A 126 -36.13 -35.35 -100.82
C GLN A 126 -36.10 -34.45 -102.08
N LEU A 127 -35.37 -34.95 -103.11
CA LEU A 127 -35.69 -34.92 -104.57
C LEU A 127 -36.13 -33.58 -105.21
N ASN A 128 -35.43 -33.01 -106.20
CA ASN A 128 -35.18 -33.65 -107.51
C ASN A 128 -34.05 -32.93 -108.33
N PRO A 129 -33.50 -33.59 -109.37
CA PRO A 129 -32.57 -33.00 -110.36
C PRO A 129 -33.31 -32.49 -111.63
N ASP A 130 -32.55 -32.32 -112.73
CA ASP A 130 -32.87 -31.63 -114.02
C ASP A 130 -32.88 -30.08 -113.92
N GLN A 131 -32.37 -29.30 -114.89
CA GLN A 131 -32.22 -29.59 -116.33
C GLN A 131 -31.16 -28.66 -117.01
N PRO A 132 -30.30 -29.17 -117.93
CA PRO A 132 -29.65 -28.41 -119.02
C PRO A 132 -30.36 -28.71 -120.38
N PRO A 133 -29.85 -28.33 -121.58
CA PRO A 133 -28.96 -27.23 -122.03
C PRO A 133 -29.75 -26.25 -122.96
N PRO A 134 -29.12 -25.47 -123.89
CA PRO A 134 -28.85 -25.99 -125.24
C PRO A 134 -27.61 -25.43 -126.00
N ASP A 135 -26.92 -26.31 -126.73
CA ASP A 135 -26.06 -26.01 -127.90
C ASP A 135 -26.85 -26.25 -129.22
N PRO A 136 -26.25 -26.16 -130.43
CA PRO A 136 -25.50 -25.08 -131.08
C PRO A 136 -26.29 -24.56 -132.33
N PRO A 137 -25.68 -23.96 -133.37
CA PRO A 137 -25.37 -24.80 -134.55
C PRO A 137 -24.12 -24.42 -135.38
N ASP A 138 -23.93 -25.25 -136.40
CA ASP A 138 -22.76 -25.53 -137.24
C ASP A 138 -22.80 -24.82 -138.63
N LYS A 139 -21.68 -24.92 -139.38
CA LYS A 139 -21.53 -24.87 -140.87
C LYS A 139 -21.52 -23.57 -141.72
N THR A 140 -20.50 -23.53 -142.60
CA THR A 140 -20.44 -22.99 -144.01
C THR A 140 -20.62 -21.48 -144.23
N SER A 141 -19.98 -20.77 -145.17
CA SER A 141 -19.10 -21.06 -146.34
C SER A 141 -18.22 -19.80 -146.63
N VAL A 142 -16.98 -19.87 -147.14
CA VAL A 142 -16.58 -19.59 -148.56
C VAL A 142 -17.42 -18.45 -149.17
N GLU A 143 -16.96 -17.23 -149.51
CA GLU A 143 -15.65 -16.56 -149.80
C GLU A 143 -15.44 -15.33 -148.85
N ASP A 144 -14.25 -14.79 -148.50
CA ASP A 144 -13.31 -14.01 -149.34
C ASP A 144 -11.89 -13.94 -148.72
N ALA A 145 -10.85 -14.24 -149.50
CA ALA A 145 -9.52 -14.60 -148.98
C ALA A 145 -8.53 -13.46 -148.66
N GLN A 146 -8.99 -12.21 -148.44
CA GLN A 146 -8.07 -11.08 -148.19
C GLN A 146 -8.41 -10.19 -146.97
N ASP A 147 -9.68 -9.99 -146.62
CA ASP A 147 -10.06 -9.17 -145.45
C ASP A 147 -10.11 -9.96 -144.12
N HIS A 148 -10.30 -11.29 -144.17
CA HIS A 148 -10.26 -12.12 -142.96
C HIS A 148 -8.89 -12.13 -142.26
N LYS A 149 -7.79 -11.84 -142.96
CA LYS A 149 -6.46 -11.77 -142.33
C LYS A 149 -6.36 -10.58 -141.38
N ALA A 150 -6.78 -9.40 -141.83
CA ALA A 150 -6.80 -8.19 -141.01
C ALA A 150 -7.77 -8.34 -139.82
N ASN A 151 -8.93 -8.95 -140.03
CA ASN A 151 -9.91 -9.14 -138.96
C ASN A 151 -9.48 -10.21 -137.94
N ASN A 152 -8.78 -11.26 -138.36
CA ASN A 152 -8.18 -12.26 -137.46
C ASN A 152 -6.98 -11.70 -136.67
N GLU A 153 -6.24 -10.76 -137.28
CA GLU A 153 -5.14 -10.04 -136.62
C GLU A 153 -5.66 -9.00 -135.63
N ALA A 154 -6.76 -8.29 -135.95
CA ALA A 154 -7.48 -7.42 -135.01
C ALA A 154 -8.06 -8.20 -133.82
N LEU A 155 -8.73 -9.34 -134.06
CA LEU A 155 -9.24 -10.22 -133.00
C LEU A 155 -8.11 -10.82 -132.15
N LYS A 156 -6.92 -11.06 -132.70
CA LYS A 156 -5.74 -11.46 -131.91
C LYS A 156 -5.24 -10.34 -131.02
N VAL A 157 -5.17 -9.11 -131.51
CA VAL A 157 -4.82 -7.94 -130.68
C VAL A 157 -5.87 -7.68 -129.59
N GLU A 158 -7.15 -7.89 -129.90
CA GLU A 158 -8.24 -7.80 -128.90
C GLU A 158 -8.16 -8.95 -127.86
N LEU A 159 -7.81 -10.16 -128.30
CA LEU A 159 -7.54 -11.30 -127.40
C LEU A 159 -6.31 -11.04 -126.51
N ASP A 160 -5.21 -10.53 -127.06
CA ASP A 160 -3.99 -10.24 -126.30
C ASP A 160 -4.20 -9.08 -125.30
N THR A 161 -4.97 -8.06 -125.68
CA THR A 161 -5.31 -6.94 -124.77
C THR A 161 -6.33 -7.34 -123.70
N THR A 162 -7.26 -8.25 -123.98
CA THR A 162 -8.16 -8.82 -122.96
C THR A 162 -7.42 -9.79 -122.03
N LEU A 163 -6.49 -10.61 -122.54
CA LEU A 163 -5.58 -11.42 -121.73
C LEU A 163 -4.65 -10.57 -120.85
N ALA A 164 -4.16 -9.43 -121.35
CA ALA A 164 -3.38 -8.49 -120.55
C ALA A 164 -4.21 -7.85 -119.42
N LYS A 165 -5.46 -7.46 -119.70
CA LYS A 165 -6.42 -6.97 -118.69
C LYS A 165 -6.75 -8.04 -117.66
N LEU A 166 -6.97 -9.30 -118.08
CA LEU A 166 -7.21 -10.43 -117.20
C LEU A 166 -6.01 -10.68 -116.27
N LYS A 167 -4.79 -10.73 -116.79
CA LYS A 167 -3.57 -10.85 -115.98
C LYS A 167 -3.42 -9.70 -114.98
N GLN A 168 -3.72 -8.46 -115.39
CA GLN A 168 -3.69 -7.31 -114.48
C GLN A 168 -4.78 -7.42 -113.39
N GLU A 169 -5.94 -8.00 -113.70
CA GLU A 169 -7.01 -8.25 -112.73
C GLU A 169 -6.66 -9.39 -111.78
N GLU A 170 -6.08 -10.49 -112.28
CA GLU A 170 -5.54 -11.59 -111.47
C GLU A 170 -4.45 -11.12 -110.52
N GLU A 171 -3.54 -10.25 -110.97
CA GLU A 171 -2.52 -9.65 -110.11
C GLU A 171 -3.14 -8.76 -109.02
N LYS A 172 -4.20 -8.00 -109.34
CA LYS A 172 -4.98 -7.21 -108.35
C LYS A 172 -5.71 -8.13 -107.37
N ARG A 173 -6.32 -9.22 -107.82
CA ARG A 173 -6.96 -10.25 -106.97
C ARG A 173 -5.93 -10.91 -106.06
N ALA A 174 -4.76 -11.29 -106.57
CA ALA A 174 -3.67 -11.88 -105.78
C ALA A 174 -3.15 -10.92 -104.71
N LYS A 175 -2.95 -9.63 -105.04
CA LYS A 175 -2.57 -8.59 -104.07
C LYS A 175 -3.65 -8.38 -103.00
N SER A 176 -4.94 -8.35 -103.40
CA SER A 176 -6.06 -8.25 -102.46
C SER A 176 -6.14 -9.46 -101.52
N ILE A 177 -5.99 -10.68 -102.04
CA ILE A 177 -5.95 -11.91 -101.23
C ILE A 177 -4.75 -11.92 -100.29
N SER A 178 -3.57 -11.46 -100.74
CA SER A 178 -2.38 -11.33 -99.90
C SER A 178 -2.58 -10.31 -98.78
N LEU A 179 -3.19 -9.16 -99.08
CA LEU A 179 -3.55 -8.15 -98.09
C LEU A 179 -4.57 -8.70 -97.07
N LEU A 180 -5.63 -9.38 -97.53
CA LEU A 180 -6.61 -10.02 -96.66
C LEU A 180 -6.00 -11.11 -95.77
N ARG A 181 -5.04 -11.89 -96.29
CA ARG A 181 -4.26 -12.85 -95.48
C ARG A 181 -3.42 -12.14 -94.42
N ALA A 182 -2.72 -11.05 -94.78
CA ALA A 182 -1.93 -10.27 -93.84
C ALA A 182 -2.80 -9.59 -92.76
N VAL A 183 -3.97 -9.06 -93.13
CA VAL A 183 -4.96 -8.50 -92.21
C VAL A 183 -5.52 -9.58 -91.29
N ARG A 184 -5.91 -10.75 -91.82
CA ARG A 184 -6.39 -11.89 -91.01
C ARG A 184 -5.31 -12.41 -90.06
N GLN A 185 -4.07 -12.52 -90.52
CA GLN A 185 -2.96 -12.96 -89.68
C GLN A 185 -2.66 -11.95 -88.57
N LYS A 186 -2.68 -10.65 -88.87
CA LYS A 186 -2.59 -9.60 -87.84
C LYS A 186 -3.75 -9.64 -86.86
N LEU A 187 -4.99 -9.82 -87.33
CA LEU A 187 -6.17 -9.90 -86.47
C LEU A 187 -6.09 -11.09 -85.50
N VAL A 188 -5.76 -12.28 -86.01
CA VAL A 188 -5.55 -13.49 -85.19
C VAL A 188 -4.37 -13.31 -84.23
N GLN A 189 -3.31 -12.62 -84.63
CA GLN A 189 -2.20 -12.32 -83.73
C GLN A 189 -2.64 -11.35 -82.61
N THR A 190 -3.32 -10.24 -82.94
CA THR A 190 -3.84 -9.31 -81.93
C THR A 190 -4.87 -9.94 -81.00
N GLU A 191 -5.63 -10.92 -81.48
CA GLU A 191 -6.59 -11.69 -80.66
C GLU A 191 -5.85 -12.65 -79.70
N LYS A 192 -4.77 -13.32 -80.16
CA LYS A 192 -3.89 -14.09 -79.29
C LYS A 192 -3.17 -13.23 -78.25
N ASP A 193 -2.61 -12.10 -78.67
CA ASP A 193 -1.90 -11.18 -77.80
C ASP A 193 -2.85 -10.57 -76.76
N LYS A 194 -4.08 -10.23 -77.17
CA LYS A 194 -5.15 -9.82 -76.25
C LYS A 194 -5.47 -10.92 -75.24
N ASN A 195 -5.69 -12.15 -75.68
CA ASN A 195 -6.04 -13.27 -74.80
C ASN A 195 -4.90 -13.61 -73.82
N ALA A 196 -3.63 -13.45 -74.23
CA ALA A 196 -2.48 -13.59 -73.35
C ALA A 196 -2.47 -12.51 -72.25
N LEU A 197 -2.63 -11.23 -72.63
CA LEU A 197 -2.73 -10.12 -71.69
C LEU A 197 -3.94 -10.25 -70.75
N GLU A 198 -5.07 -10.79 -71.23
CA GLU A 198 -6.26 -11.05 -70.42
C GLU A 198 -6.04 -12.21 -69.43
N SER A 199 -5.24 -13.23 -69.79
CA SER A 199 -4.79 -14.28 -68.86
C SER A 199 -3.85 -13.73 -67.79
N GLU A 200 -2.80 -12.99 -68.17
CA GLU A 200 -1.85 -12.37 -67.24
C GLU A 200 -2.55 -11.39 -66.28
N LEU A 201 -3.53 -10.62 -66.77
CA LEU A 201 -4.34 -9.73 -65.94
C LEU A 201 -5.20 -10.51 -64.93
N ASN A 202 -5.77 -11.65 -65.33
CA ASN A 202 -6.54 -12.52 -64.43
C ASN A 202 -5.64 -13.24 -63.40
N GLU A 203 -4.40 -13.58 -63.76
CA GLU A 203 -3.40 -14.14 -62.84
C GLU A 203 -2.90 -13.07 -61.84
N MET A 204 -2.68 -11.82 -62.28
CA MET A 204 -2.39 -10.71 -61.36
C MET A 204 -3.60 -10.36 -60.46
N ASN A 205 -4.82 -10.37 -60.98
CA ASN A 205 -6.03 -10.11 -60.18
C ASN A 205 -6.30 -11.22 -59.16
N SER A 206 -6.08 -12.49 -59.52
CA SER A 206 -6.26 -13.62 -58.59
C SER A 206 -5.17 -13.69 -57.53
N SER A 207 -3.90 -13.47 -57.90
CA SER A 207 -2.78 -13.42 -56.93
C SER A 207 -2.87 -12.23 -55.97
N SER A 208 -3.20 -11.03 -56.46
CA SER A 208 -3.46 -9.87 -55.59
C SER A 208 -4.68 -10.07 -54.70
N THR A 209 -5.79 -10.63 -55.21
CA THR A 209 -6.95 -11.01 -54.38
C THR A 209 -6.59 -12.05 -53.31
N CYS A 210 -5.71 -13.00 -53.63
CA CYS A 210 -5.21 -13.99 -52.67
C CYS A 210 -4.39 -13.32 -51.56
N LYS A 211 -3.44 -12.43 -51.92
CA LYS A 211 -2.63 -11.69 -50.92
C LYS A 211 -3.48 -10.76 -50.06
N ILE A 212 -4.51 -10.13 -50.62
CA ILE A 212 -5.48 -9.31 -49.86
C ILE A 212 -6.21 -10.18 -48.82
N LYS A 213 -6.68 -11.37 -49.20
CA LYS A 213 -7.34 -12.30 -48.27
C LYS A 213 -6.39 -12.78 -47.17
N GLU A 214 -5.15 -13.10 -47.51
CA GLU A 214 -4.11 -13.51 -46.55
C GLU A 214 -3.82 -12.40 -45.53
N LEU A 215 -3.59 -11.16 -46.00
CA LEU A 215 -3.39 -9.99 -45.13
C LEU A 215 -4.63 -9.68 -44.27
N GLN A 216 -5.84 -9.93 -44.78
CA GLN A 216 -7.07 -9.82 -43.97
C GLN A 216 -7.15 -10.89 -42.88
N THR A 217 -6.71 -12.13 -43.15
CA THR A 217 -6.64 -13.17 -42.12
C THR A 217 -5.57 -12.88 -41.08
N GLU A 218 -4.37 -12.45 -41.49
CA GLU A 218 -3.27 -12.09 -40.59
C GLU A 218 -3.63 -10.88 -39.71
N LYS A 219 -4.24 -9.85 -40.30
CA LYS A 219 -4.79 -8.71 -39.55
C LYS A 219 -5.78 -9.19 -38.49
N ARG A 220 -6.71 -10.08 -38.84
CA ARG A 220 -7.71 -10.61 -37.90
C ARG A 220 -7.07 -11.41 -36.77
N THR A 221 -6.07 -12.24 -37.05
CA THR A 221 -5.35 -12.97 -36.00
C THR A 221 -4.59 -12.04 -35.06
N LEU A 222 -3.99 -10.96 -35.57
CA LEU A 222 -3.34 -9.95 -34.74
C LEU A 222 -4.35 -9.14 -33.90
N GLU A 223 -5.52 -8.81 -34.44
CA GLU A 223 -6.62 -8.18 -33.69
C GLU A 223 -7.14 -9.12 -32.58
N ASP A 224 -7.31 -10.41 -32.86
CA ASP A 224 -7.70 -11.43 -31.86
C ASP A 224 -6.61 -11.59 -30.78
N GLU A 225 -5.32 -11.59 -31.13
CA GLU A 225 -4.21 -11.66 -30.16
C GLU A 225 -4.12 -10.40 -29.29
N LEU A 226 -4.23 -9.21 -29.87
CA LEU A 226 -4.30 -7.96 -29.10
C LEU A 226 -5.49 -7.94 -28.13
N SER A 227 -6.65 -8.49 -28.54
CA SER A 227 -7.81 -8.62 -27.65
C SER A 227 -7.52 -9.56 -26.47
N LYS A 228 -6.87 -10.72 -26.73
CA LYS A 228 -6.48 -11.69 -25.70
C LYS A 228 -5.45 -11.12 -24.73
N LEU A 229 -4.42 -10.43 -25.22
CA LEU A 229 -3.43 -9.75 -24.37
C LEU A 229 -4.09 -8.68 -23.49
N ARG A 230 -5.00 -7.88 -24.04
CA ARG A 230 -5.74 -6.86 -23.28
C ARG A 230 -6.60 -7.47 -22.18
N ILE A 231 -7.35 -8.53 -22.49
CA ILE A 231 -8.16 -9.28 -21.51
C ILE A 231 -7.26 -9.89 -20.42
N PHE A 232 -6.13 -10.50 -20.80
CA PHE A 232 -5.18 -11.07 -19.83
C PHE A 232 -4.58 -9.99 -18.92
N GLN A 233 -4.16 -8.85 -19.48
CA GLN A 233 -3.65 -7.71 -18.71
C GLN A 233 -4.72 -7.19 -17.72
N GLU A 234 -5.96 -7.02 -18.16
CA GLU A 234 -7.07 -6.58 -17.32
C GLU A 234 -7.40 -7.60 -16.21
N GLN A 235 -7.33 -8.90 -16.50
CA GLN A 235 -7.45 -9.94 -15.47
C GLN A 235 -6.31 -9.90 -14.44
N GLN A 236 -5.07 -9.68 -14.85
CA GLN A 236 -3.94 -9.55 -13.92
C GLN A 236 -4.06 -8.28 -13.05
N LEU A 237 -4.45 -7.14 -13.65
CA LEU A 237 -4.72 -5.91 -12.91
C LEU A 237 -5.90 -6.09 -11.93
N SER A 238 -6.95 -6.81 -12.32
CA SER A 238 -8.09 -7.13 -11.45
C SER A 238 -7.68 -8.02 -10.27
N LYS A 239 -6.87 -9.06 -10.50
CA LYS A 239 -6.31 -9.91 -9.43
C LYS A 239 -5.44 -9.11 -8.47
N LEU A 240 -4.56 -8.25 -8.99
CA LEU A 240 -3.68 -7.41 -8.19
C LEU A 240 -4.47 -6.39 -7.35
N ARG A 241 -5.49 -5.75 -7.93
CA ARG A 241 -6.43 -4.88 -7.19
C ARG A 241 -7.13 -5.63 -6.06
N HIS A 242 -7.69 -6.83 -6.32
CA HIS A 242 -8.33 -7.64 -5.26
C HIS A 242 -7.36 -8.08 -4.16
N SER A 243 -6.08 -8.32 -4.50
CA SER A 243 -5.04 -8.61 -3.51
C SER A 243 -4.79 -7.41 -2.60
N TYR A 244 -4.57 -6.22 -3.18
CA TYR A 244 -4.38 -4.99 -2.42
C TYR A 244 -5.62 -4.57 -1.63
N GLU A 245 -6.83 -4.77 -2.15
CA GLU A 245 -8.08 -4.50 -1.43
C GLU A 245 -8.17 -5.36 -0.15
N ARG A 246 -7.86 -6.66 -0.27
CA ARG A 246 -7.85 -7.60 0.86
C ARG A 246 -6.75 -7.28 1.87
N GLU A 247 -5.55 -6.94 1.41
CA GLU A 247 -4.43 -6.54 2.26
C GLU A 247 -4.77 -5.27 3.04
N ASN A 248 -5.26 -4.23 2.35
CA ASN A 248 -5.72 -2.99 2.97
C ASN A 248 -6.85 -3.23 4.00
N GLN A 249 -7.80 -4.12 3.69
CA GLN A 249 -8.86 -4.48 4.64
C GLN A 249 -8.29 -5.21 5.87
N SER A 250 -7.35 -6.15 5.68
CA SER A 250 -6.66 -6.84 6.77
C SER A 250 -5.89 -5.87 7.67
N ILE A 251 -5.16 -4.92 7.09
CA ILE A 251 -4.41 -3.88 7.80
C ILE A 251 -5.36 -2.97 8.59
N LYS A 252 -6.47 -2.51 7.99
CA LYS A 252 -7.50 -1.72 8.69
C LYS A 252 -8.08 -2.48 9.89
N SER A 253 -8.51 -3.73 9.69
CA SER A 253 -9.05 -4.56 10.77
C SER A 253 -8.00 -4.98 11.80
N GLN A 254 -6.70 -4.91 11.49
CA GLN A 254 -5.64 -5.01 12.50
C GLN A 254 -5.55 -3.72 13.33
N PHE A 255 -5.43 -2.55 12.69
CA PHE A 255 -5.38 -1.27 13.41
C PHE A 255 -6.62 -1.01 14.27
N GLU A 256 -7.82 -1.38 13.80
CA GLU A 256 -9.06 -1.29 14.57
C GLU A 256 -9.02 -2.18 15.83
N ARG A 257 -8.53 -3.42 15.72
CA ARG A 257 -8.33 -4.32 16.87
C ARG A 257 -7.27 -3.81 17.84
N GLU A 258 -6.14 -3.31 17.34
CA GLU A 258 -5.08 -2.74 18.17
C GLU A 258 -5.54 -1.46 18.88
N ALA A 259 -6.31 -0.59 18.21
CA ALA A 259 -6.89 0.60 18.82
C ALA A 259 -7.91 0.25 19.90
N ALA A 260 -8.79 -0.72 19.65
CA ALA A 260 -9.73 -1.23 20.65
C ALA A 260 -9.00 -1.87 21.85
N SER A 261 -7.96 -2.65 21.61
CA SER A 261 -7.12 -3.27 22.65
C SER A 261 -6.40 -2.21 23.51
N LYS A 262 -5.75 -1.22 22.88
CA LYS A 262 -5.11 -0.09 23.57
C LYS A 262 -6.13 0.71 24.40
N LYS A 263 -7.33 0.96 23.88
CA LYS A 263 -8.41 1.62 24.62
C LYS A 263 -8.81 0.81 25.86
N SER A 264 -9.03 -0.50 25.69
CA SER A 264 -9.36 -1.41 26.80
C SER A 264 -8.25 -1.46 27.86
N GLN A 265 -6.98 -1.40 27.44
CA GLN A 265 -5.84 -1.34 28.36
C GLN A 265 -5.83 -0.04 29.15
N PHE A 266 -5.98 1.13 28.50
CA PHE A 266 -6.03 2.41 29.19
C PHE A 266 -7.24 2.53 30.15
N GLU A 267 -8.38 1.94 29.81
CA GLU A 267 -9.53 1.84 30.72
C GLU A 267 -9.20 0.99 31.96
N LEU A 268 -8.53 -0.15 31.78
CA LEU A 268 -8.09 -1.04 32.87
C LEU A 268 -6.99 -0.41 33.75
N ASP A 269 -6.03 0.28 33.15
CA ASP A 269 -4.98 1.02 33.87
C ASP A 269 -5.60 2.16 34.68
N THR A 270 -6.60 2.86 34.12
CA THR A 270 -7.35 3.92 34.84
C THR A 270 -8.12 3.36 36.04
N ILE A 271 -8.75 2.20 35.90
CA ILE A 271 -9.44 1.51 37.02
C ILE A 271 -8.43 1.07 38.08
N THR A 272 -7.29 0.53 37.67
CA THR A 272 -6.22 0.07 38.56
C THR A 272 -5.61 1.22 39.35
N ALA A 273 -5.33 2.35 38.69
CA ALA A 273 -4.86 3.57 39.33
C ALA A 273 -5.89 4.13 40.32
N LYS A 274 -7.17 4.19 39.95
CA LYS A 274 -8.25 4.62 40.87
C LYS A 274 -8.33 3.72 42.11
N ALA A 275 -8.30 2.40 41.94
CA ALA A 275 -8.32 1.46 43.06
C ALA A 275 -7.06 1.56 43.95
N ALA A 276 -5.90 1.88 43.38
CA ALA A 276 -4.69 2.16 44.16
C ALA A 276 -4.83 3.45 45.00
N TYR A 277 -5.30 4.55 44.40
CA TYR A 277 -5.57 5.79 45.12
C TYR A 277 -6.64 5.62 46.21
N GLU A 278 -7.71 4.86 45.96
CA GLU A 278 -8.75 4.60 46.95
C GLU A 278 -8.24 3.81 48.16
N ARG A 279 -7.38 2.79 47.93
CA ARG A 279 -6.68 2.07 49.01
C ARG A 279 -5.75 3.00 49.81
N GLU A 280 -5.02 3.88 49.13
CA GLU A 280 -4.15 4.84 49.83
C GLU A 280 -4.95 5.84 50.66
N LEU A 281 -6.05 6.37 50.12
CA LEU A 281 -6.95 7.30 50.79
C LEU A 281 -7.60 6.63 52.01
N SER A 282 -8.01 5.37 51.90
CA SER A 282 -8.48 4.56 53.03
C SER A 282 -7.41 4.38 54.12
N ASN A 283 -6.17 4.06 53.75
CA ASN A 283 -5.03 3.95 54.70
C ASN A 283 -4.73 5.29 55.39
N ARG A 284 -4.72 6.40 54.64
CA ARG A 284 -4.57 7.76 55.19
C ARG A 284 -5.70 8.10 56.17
N ASN A 285 -6.95 7.81 55.83
CA ASN A 285 -8.09 7.98 56.73
C ASN A 285 -7.98 7.13 58.00
N GLN A 286 -7.52 5.88 57.90
CA GLN A 286 -7.27 5.02 59.05
C GLN A 286 -6.19 5.61 59.97
N ARG A 287 -5.11 6.17 59.42
CA ARG A 287 -4.06 6.86 60.19
C ARG A 287 -4.58 8.14 60.86
N ILE A 288 -5.44 8.91 60.17
CA ILE A 288 -6.10 10.08 60.74
C ILE A 288 -6.96 9.66 61.94
N ALA A 289 -7.85 8.67 61.77
CA ALA A 289 -8.69 8.15 62.86
C ALA A 289 -7.88 7.61 64.06
N GLN A 290 -6.72 6.97 63.81
CA GLN A 290 -5.79 6.55 64.87
C GLN A 290 -5.14 7.75 65.59
N ALA A 291 -4.74 8.79 64.86
CA ALA A 291 -4.16 10.00 65.44
C ALA A 291 -5.19 10.79 66.25
N GLU A 292 -6.42 10.92 65.74
CA GLU A 292 -7.57 11.51 66.46
C GLU A 292 -7.95 10.70 67.70
N GLY A 293 -7.83 9.36 67.65
CA GLY A 293 -7.96 8.49 68.83
C GLY A 293 -6.97 8.85 69.92
N ARG A 294 -5.68 8.84 69.60
CA ARG A 294 -4.60 9.20 70.55
C ARG A 294 -4.75 10.63 71.07
N LEU A 295 -5.21 11.58 70.25
CA LEU A 295 -5.46 12.94 70.68
C LEU A 295 -6.60 13.01 71.71
N ARG A 296 -7.68 12.23 71.51
CA ARG A 296 -8.76 12.09 72.50
C ARG A 296 -8.26 11.47 73.80
N ASP A 297 -7.47 10.40 73.73
CA ASP A 297 -6.90 9.73 74.92
C ASP A 297 -5.99 10.68 75.72
N LEU A 298 -5.11 11.43 75.04
CA LEU A 298 -4.27 12.47 75.67
C LEU A 298 -5.08 13.63 76.26
N THR A 299 -6.22 13.97 75.65
CA THR A 299 -7.14 15.00 76.17
C THR A 299 -7.81 14.51 77.46
N LEU A 300 -8.27 13.26 77.49
CA LEU A 300 -8.84 12.64 78.69
C LEU A 300 -7.81 12.50 79.81
N GLU A 301 -6.57 12.12 79.51
CA GLU A 301 -5.52 12.01 80.53
C GLU A 301 -5.09 13.40 81.06
N ARG A 302 -5.04 14.43 80.20
CA ARG A 302 -4.87 15.83 80.63
C ARG A 302 -5.96 16.23 81.62
N ASP A 303 -7.22 15.93 81.31
CA ASP A 303 -8.37 16.33 82.14
C ASP A 303 -8.38 15.56 83.46
N ARG A 304 -8.01 14.28 83.44
CA ARG A 304 -7.78 13.46 84.65
C ARG A 304 -6.67 14.02 85.54
N LEU A 305 -5.53 14.39 84.96
CA LEU A 305 -4.42 15.00 85.70
C LEU A 305 -4.81 16.37 86.28
N PHE A 306 -5.62 17.15 85.56
CA PHE A 306 -6.17 18.40 86.05
C PHE A 306 -7.13 18.19 87.23
N GLU A 307 -8.04 17.22 87.17
CA GLU A 307 -8.88 16.84 88.31
C GLU A 307 -8.05 16.37 89.53
N GLN A 308 -6.99 15.59 89.30
CA GLN A 308 -6.11 15.12 90.37
C GLN A 308 -5.37 16.29 91.02
N LEU A 309 -4.87 17.24 90.23
CA LEU A 309 -4.22 18.45 90.73
C LEU A 309 -5.21 19.32 91.51
N GLN A 310 -6.45 19.45 91.04
CA GLN A 310 -7.50 20.19 91.75
C GLN A 310 -7.89 19.53 93.09
N LYS A 311 -7.96 18.19 93.15
CA LYS A 311 -8.16 17.44 94.40
C LYS A 311 -7.01 17.65 95.38
N SER A 312 -5.77 17.52 94.92
CA SER A 312 -4.58 17.76 95.75
C SER A 312 -4.49 19.21 96.24
N GLN A 313 -4.91 20.19 95.43
CA GLN A 313 -5.01 21.58 95.86
C GLN A 313 -6.08 21.75 96.95
N ALA A 314 -7.26 21.14 96.82
CA ALA A 314 -8.29 21.19 97.85
C ALA A 314 -7.84 20.53 99.17
N GLU A 315 -7.10 19.41 99.10
CA GLU A 315 -6.48 18.77 100.27
C GLU A 315 -5.40 19.65 100.93
N LEU A 316 -4.62 20.40 100.14
CA LEU A 316 -3.65 21.38 100.64
C LEU A 316 -4.34 22.59 101.29
N GLU A 317 -5.44 23.08 100.72
CA GLU A 317 -6.24 24.17 101.28
C GLU A 317 -6.92 23.73 102.60
N ASP A 318 -7.47 22.52 102.67
CA ASP A 318 -8.06 21.95 103.90
C ASP A 318 -7.01 21.71 104.99
N THR A 319 -5.86 21.09 104.67
CA THR A 319 -4.77 20.91 105.65
C THR A 319 -4.17 22.24 106.12
N THR A 320 -4.16 23.28 105.27
CA THR A 320 -3.78 24.64 105.69
C THR A 320 -4.81 25.23 106.65
N ALA A 321 -6.11 25.06 106.38
CA ALA A 321 -7.18 25.51 107.27
C ALA A 321 -7.14 24.79 108.64
N GLN A 322 -6.95 23.47 108.65
CA GLN A 322 -6.76 22.67 109.86
C GLN A 322 -5.51 23.12 110.65
N HIS A 323 -4.40 23.42 109.96
CA HIS A 323 -3.21 23.95 110.61
C HIS A 323 -3.46 25.31 111.27
N ASP A 324 -4.20 26.20 110.61
CA ASP A 324 -4.53 27.51 111.18
C ASP A 324 -5.53 27.41 112.36
N GLU A 325 -6.47 26.44 112.34
CA GLU A 325 -7.31 26.11 113.49
C GLU A 325 -6.50 25.53 114.67
N ILE A 326 -5.60 24.58 114.42
CA ILE A 326 -4.67 24.04 115.42
C ILE A 326 -3.78 25.14 115.99
N LYS A 327 -3.30 26.05 115.16
CA LYS A 327 -2.48 27.21 115.59
C LYS A 327 -3.29 28.19 116.43
N GLY A 328 -4.57 28.42 116.09
CA GLY A 328 -5.51 29.20 116.90
C GLY A 328 -5.75 28.58 118.27
N SER A 329 -6.11 27.29 118.31
CA SER A 329 -6.32 26.55 119.56
C SER A 329 -5.04 26.41 120.39
N MET A 330 -3.86 26.29 119.76
CA MET A 330 -2.57 26.34 120.46
C MET A 330 -2.32 27.71 121.09
N GLY A 331 -2.68 28.81 120.42
CA GLY A 331 -2.64 30.16 120.99
C GLY A 331 -3.57 30.32 122.20
N GLU A 332 -4.78 29.76 122.12
CA GLU A 332 -5.73 29.75 123.25
C GLU A 332 -5.23 28.87 124.40
N LEU A 333 -4.77 27.65 124.13
CA LEU A 333 -4.17 26.75 125.12
C LEU A 333 -2.91 27.36 125.74
N GLN A 334 -2.12 28.15 124.99
CA GLN A 334 -0.98 28.89 125.53
C GLN A 334 -1.44 30.03 126.46
N HIS A 335 -2.53 30.72 126.13
CA HIS A 335 -3.17 31.69 127.03
C HIS A 335 -3.67 30.98 128.31
N GLN A 336 -4.45 29.90 128.18
CA GLN A 336 -4.91 29.10 129.32
C GLN A 336 -3.76 28.50 130.13
N LEU A 337 -2.65 28.11 129.49
CA LEU A 337 -1.45 27.61 130.17
C LEU A 337 -0.74 28.72 130.94
N THR A 338 -0.63 29.93 130.38
CA THR A 338 -0.06 31.08 131.12
C THR A 338 -0.96 31.52 132.27
N GLU A 339 -2.28 31.54 132.07
CA GLU A 339 -3.25 31.82 133.13
C GLU A 339 -3.23 30.75 134.24
N SER A 340 -3.23 29.46 133.88
CA SER A 340 -3.12 28.37 134.85
C SER A 340 -1.74 28.28 135.47
N HIS A 341 -0.66 28.66 134.79
CA HIS A 341 0.68 28.78 135.38
C HIS A 341 0.72 29.91 136.41
N ASN A 342 0.14 31.08 136.11
CA ASN A 342 -0.03 32.17 137.07
C ASN A 342 -0.87 31.69 138.28
N ARG A 343 -1.95 30.93 138.03
CA ARG A 343 -2.77 30.34 139.10
C ARG A 343 -2.04 29.26 139.89
N ILE A 344 -1.20 28.44 139.26
CA ILE A 344 -0.35 27.44 139.93
C ILE A 344 0.78 28.14 140.70
N GLN A 345 1.29 29.29 140.24
CA GLN A 345 2.25 30.08 141.00
C GLN A 345 1.63 30.59 142.31
N ILE A 346 0.35 30.99 142.27
CA ILE A 346 -0.45 31.31 143.47
C ILE A 346 -0.70 30.03 144.31
N LEU A 347 -1.28 28.99 143.72
CA LEU A 347 -1.64 27.74 144.41
C LEU A 347 -0.43 26.94 144.89
N SER A 348 0.78 27.14 144.37
CA SER A 348 2.02 26.52 144.87
C SER A 348 2.63 27.32 146.01
N ALA A 349 2.36 28.63 146.13
CA ALA A 349 2.56 29.35 147.38
C ALA A 349 1.60 28.84 148.48
N GLU A 350 0.42 28.34 148.12
CA GLU A 350 -0.53 27.67 149.03
C GLU A 350 -0.18 26.18 149.26
N LEU A 351 0.26 25.44 148.23
CA LEU A 351 0.66 24.03 148.36
C LEU A 351 2.02 23.86 149.03
N ASN A 352 2.91 24.86 149.03
CA ASN A 352 4.04 24.85 149.98
C ASN A 352 3.56 24.92 151.46
N GLN A 353 2.29 25.28 151.72
CA GLN A 353 1.66 25.19 153.05
C GLN A 353 1.01 23.81 153.25
N LEU A 354 0.39 23.23 152.20
CA LEU A 354 -0.38 21.97 152.26
C LEU A 354 0.42 20.69 151.91
N GLN A 355 1.61 20.79 151.32
CA GLN A 355 2.53 19.67 151.04
C GLN A 355 3.32 19.27 152.31
N LYS A 356 3.06 19.95 153.44
CA LYS A 356 3.28 19.42 154.79
C LYS A 356 2.32 18.27 155.15
N SER A 357 1.21 18.08 154.42
CA SER A 357 0.14 17.13 154.76
C SER A 357 0.00 15.96 153.77
N SER A 358 1.08 15.17 153.66
CA SER A 358 1.06 13.73 153.33
C SER A 358 0.64 13.29 151.92
N SER A 359 1.02 12.05 151.59
CA SER A 359 1.03 11.45 150.24
C SER A 359 0.41 10.04 150.18
N SER A 360 0.33 9.48 148.96
CA SER A 360 0.29 8.02 148.66
C SER A 360 -1.08 7.31 148.89
N GLN A 361 -1.47 6.21 148.20
CA GLN A 361 -0.87 5.47 147.08
C GLN A 361 -1.90 4.59 146.28
N ASP A 362 -1.39 3.88 145.26
CA ASP A 362 -2.03 3.05 144.21
C ASP A 362 -2.80 1.77 144.62
N LYS A 363 -3.52 1.17 143.63
CA LYS A 363 -3.41 -0.23 143.05
C LYS A 363 -4.75 -0.69 142.38
N HIS A 364 -5.00 -1.88 141.79
CA HIS A 364 -4.32 -3.19 141.65
C HIS A 364 -4.67 -3.88 140.28
N GLU A 365 -3.68 -4.41 139.56
CA GLU A 365 -3.60 -5.80 139.03
C GLU A 365 -4.69 -6.44 138.12
N SER A 366 -5.82 -5.80 137.78
CA SER A 366 -6.92 -6.43 137.02
C SER A 366 -6.61 -6.74 135.53
N GLY A 367 -5.61 -6.08 134.92
CA GLY A 367 -5.46 -6.05 133.45
C GLY A 367 -4.92 -7.31 132.76
N LEU A 368 -4.26 -8.22 133.48
CA LEU A 368 -3.47 -9.30 132.86
C LEU A 368 -4.32 -10.38 132.17
N GLN A 369 -5.52 -10.68 132.69
CA GLN A 369 -6.36 -11.75 132.14
C GLN A 369 -6.93 -11.38 130.75
N THR A 370 -7.33 -10.12 130.58
CA THR A 370 -7.90 -9.60 129.32
C THR A 370 -6.87 -9.64 128.18
N VAL A 371 -5.60 -9.35 128.49
CA VAL A 371 -4.49 -9.32 127.51
C VAL A 371 -4.25 -10.69 126.87
N ILE A 372 -4.47 -11.79 127.59
CA ILE A 372 -4.26 -13.15 127.07
C ILE A 372 -5.32 -13.50 126.03
N GLN A 373 -6.60 -13.21 126.30
CA GLN A 373 -7.70 -13.48 125.36
C GLN A 373 -7.58 -12.62 124.08
N GLU A 374 -7.13 -11.38 124.24
CA GLU A 374 -6.84 -10.45 123.13
C GLU A 374 -5.73 -11.02 122.21
N LEU A 375 -4.67 -11.58 122.79
CA LEU A 375 -3.57 -12.21 122.05
C LEU A 375 -4.03 -13.42 121.22
N GLU A 376 -4.82 -14.33 121.79
CA GLU A 376 -5.33 -15.50 121.07
C GLU A 376 -6.20 -15.10 119.86
N ASN A 377 -7.12 -14.15 120.07
CA ASN A 377 -7.96 -13.60 119.00
C ASN A 377 -7.11 -12.92 117.90
N GLN A 378 -6.07 -12.18 118.30
CA GLN A 378 -5.16 -11.52 117.37
C GLN A 378 -4.36 -12.54 116.53
N HIS A 379 -3.90 -13.64 117.12
CA HIS A 379 -3.20 -14.70 116.40
C HIS A 379 -4.14 -15.44 115.42
N LEU A 380 -5.36 -15.77 115.84
CA LEU A 380 -6.37 -16.38 114.96
C LEU A 380 -6.71 -15.48 113.77
N ALA A 381 -6.87 -14.18 114.00
CA ALA A 381 -7.12 -13.19 112.96
C ALA A 381 -5.94 -13.07 111.97
N LYS A 382 -4.70 -13.05 112.49
CA LYS A 382 -3.48 -13.05 111.67
C LYS A 382 -3.38 -14.29 110.78
N THR A 383 -3.66 -15.49 111.31
CA THR A 383 -3.64 -16.73 110.50
C THR A 383 -4.66 -16.68 109.36
N LYS A 384 -5.91 -16.30 109.65
CA LYS A 384 -6.96 -16.16 108.61
C LYS A 384 -6.61 -15.10 107.55
N ALA A 385 -5.99 -13.99 107.96
CA ALA A 385 -5.53 -12.96 107.03
C ALA A 385 -4.39 -13.47 106.13
N LEU A 386 -3.48 -14.30 106.65
CA LEU A 386 -2.43 -14.94 105.87
C LEU A 386 -2.98 -15.99 104.91
N GLU A 387 -3.94 -16.83 105.34
CA GLU A 387 -4.63 -17.80 104.48
C GLU A 387 -5.35 -17.12 103.30
N LEU A 388 -6.10 -16.05 103.57
CA LEU A 388 -6.72 -15.23 102.53
C LEU A 388 -5.69 -14.60 101.60
N ARG A 389 -4.55 -14.11 102.13
CA ARG A 389 -3.49 -13.53 101.29
C ARG A 389 -2.80 -14.58 100.42
N ILE A 390 -2.60 -15.80 100.92
CA ILE A 390 -2.07 -16.94 100.14
C ILE A 390 -3.04 -17.28 99.01
N SER A 391 -4.33 -17.47 99.30
CA SER A 391 -5.33 -17.79 98.26
C SER A 391 -5.42 -16.69 97.19
N GLN A 392 -5.35 -15.41 97.59
CA GLN A 392 -5.31 -14.28 96.68
C GLN A 392 -4.03 -14.28 95.82
N LEU A 393 -2.86 -14.58 96.40
CA LEU A 393 -1.59 -14.70 95.67
C LEU A 393 -1.58 -15.88 94.71
N GLU A 394 -2.20 -17.01 95.05
CA GLU A 394 -2.34 -18.17 94.16
C GLU A 394 -3.22 -17.85 92.96
N LYS A 395 -4.30 -17.08 93.16
CA LYS A 395 -5.13 -16.56 92.08
C LYS A 395 -4.36 -15.57 91.20
N GLU A 396 -3.70 -14.57 91.80
CA GLU A 396 -2.84 -13.61 91.09
C GLU A 396 -1.76 -14.34 90.25
N ARG A 397 -1.19 -15.43 90.77
CA ARG A 397 -0.22 -16.27 90.04
C ARG A 397 -0.86 -16.97 88.83
N LEU A 398 -2.04 -17.56 89.00
CA LEU A 398 -2.76 -18.24 87.91
C LEU A 398 -3.17 -17.26 86.80
N ASP A 399 -3.69 -16.08 87.19
CA ASP A 399 -4.10 -15.04 86.24
C ASP A 399 -2.89 -14.57 85.41
N VAL A 400 -1.74 -14.32 86.04
CA VAL A 400 -0.48 -13.97 85.34
C VAL A 400 0.08 -15.12 84.48
N GLU A 401 -0.02 -16.38 84.92
CA GLU A 401 0.35 -17.55 84.12
C GLU A 401 -0.50 -17.67 82.84
N ASN A 402 -1.80 -17.37 82.94
CA ASN A 402 -2.73 -17.35 81.80
C ASN A 402 -2.42 -16.20 80.84
N GLU A 403 -2.26 -14.97 81.32
CA GLU A 403 -1.91 -13.78 80.51
C GLU A 403 -0.59 -14.00 79.76
N LEU A 404 0.43 -14.55 80.42
CA LEU A 404 1.71 -14.89 79.79
C LEU A 404 1.54 -15.97 78.72
N GLY A 405 0.72 -16.99 78.98
CA GLY A 405 0.40 -18.04 78.02
C GLY A 405 -0.37 -17.54 76.79
N GLU A 406 -1.24 -16.54 76.96
CA GLU A 406 -1.94 -15.85 75.88
C GLU A 406 -0.99 -14.99 75.06
N SER A 407 -0.18 -14.14 75.72
CA SER A 407 0.81 -13.31 75.03
C SER A 407 1.85 -14.13 74.25
N LEU A 408 2.26 -15.29 74.78
CA LEU A 408 3.16 -16.21 74.07
C LEU A 408 2.48 -16.81 72.81
N ARG A 409 1.22 -17.27 72.94
CA ARG A 409 0.44 -17.79 71.79
C ARG A 409 0.24 -16.72 70.72
N GLU A 410 -0.09 -15.50 71.11
CA GLU A 410 -0.25 -14.39 70.17
C GLU A 410 1.06 -14.08 69.44
N ARG A 411 2.19 -13.99 70.17
CA ARG A 411 3.52 -13.79 69.57
C ARG A 411 3.91 -14.92 68.61
N LEU A 412 3.58 -16.18 68.92
CA LEU A 412 3.82 -17.30 68.02
C LEU A 412 2.99 -17.17 66.73
N ALA A 413 1.71 -16.82 66.82
CA ALA A 413 0.87 -16.56 65.65
C ALA A 413 1.36 -15.34 64.82
N GLN A 414 1.85 -14.28 65.47
CA GLN A 414 2.49 -13.15 64.80
C GLN A 414 3.79 -13.58 64.08
N ILE A 415 4.60 -14.46 64.67
CA ILE A 415 5.79 -15.01 64.01
C ILE A 415 5.42 -15.89 62.80
N GLU A 416 4.38 -16.72 62.91
CA GLU A 416 3.91 -17.56 61.80
C GLU A 416 3.34 -16.75 60.64
N THR A 417 2.53 -15.72 60.93
CA THR A 417 2.04 -14.79 59.89
C THR A 417 3.16 -14.01 59.21
N LEU A 418 4.18 -13.54 59.96
CA LEU A 418 5.37 -12.92 59.37
C LEU A 418 6.19 -13.88 58.50
N ARG A 419 6.33 -15.16 58.90
CA ARG A 419 6.96 -16.20 58.08
C ARG A 419 6.17 -16.46 56.79
N ALA A 420 4.85 -16.57 56.87
CA ALA A 420 3.98 -16.75 55.71
C ALA A 420 4.06 -15.55 54.74
N GLN A 421 4.06 -14.32 55.25
CA GLN A 421 4.27 -13.11 54.44
C GLN A 421 5.66 -13.06 53.79
N SER A 422 6.70 -13.48 54.51
CA SER A 422 8.07 -13.56 53.96
C SER A 422 8.16 -14.59 52.82
N HIS A 423 7.55 -15.76 53.00
CA HIS A 423 7.48 -16.80 51.98
C HIS A 423 6.69 -16.33 50.74
N LEU A 424 5.54 -15.69 50.93
CA LEU A 424 4.74 -15.12 49.84
C LEU A 424 5.55 -14.08 49.03
N LYS A 425 6.22 -13.15 49.70
CA LYS A 425 7.11 -12.17 49.04
C LYS A 425 8.27 -12.82 48.28
N SER A 426 8.77 -13.95 48.78
CA SER A 426 9.83 -14.71 48.09
C SER A 426 9.32 -15.37 46.81
N LEU A 427 8.07 -15.87 46.81
CA LEU A 427 7.40 -16.37 45.61
C LEU A 427 7.09 -15.25 44.61
N GLU A 428 6.50 -14.14 45.07
CA GLU A 428 6.22 -12.96 44.23
C GLU A 428 7.49 -12.42 43.56
N TYR A 429 8.62 -12.38 44.29
CA TYR A 429 9.90 -12.00 43.75
C TYR A 429 10.43 -13.00 42.72
N ALA A 430 10.30 -14.31 42.97
CA ALA A 430 10.71 -15.35 42.02
C ALA A 430 9.88 -15.30 40.72
N ASP A 431 8.57 -15.04 40.80
CA ASP A 431 7.71 -14.91 39.62
C ASP A 431 7.92 -13.58 38.88
N SER A 432 8.23 -12.49 39.60
CA SER A 432 8.70 -11.24 38.99
C SER A 432 10.01 -11.41 38.21
N LEU A 433 10.97 -12.18 38.75
CA LEU A 433 12.20 -12.54 38.04
C LEU A 433 11.92 -13.38 36.79
N LYS A 434 11.01 -14.36 36.84
CA LYS A 434 10.60 -15.14 35.65
C LYS A 434 9.95 -14.26 34.58
N SER A 435 9.02 -13.37 34.97
CA SER A 435 8.38 -12.43 34.06
C SER A 435 9.39 -11.46 33.42
N MET A 436 10.39 -11.01 34.19
CA MET A 436 11.48 -10.19 33.68
C MET A 436 12.37 -10.97 32.70
N ALA A 437 12.71 -12.22 33.00
CA ALA A 437 13.48 -13.08 32.09
C ALA A 437 12.73 -13.34 30.79
N GLN A 438 11.42 -13.65 30.84
CA GLN A 438 10.58 -13.84 29.65
C GLN A 438 10.51 -12.58 28.78
N ARG A 439 10.32 -11.39 29.39
CA ARG A 439 10.34 -10.13 28.65
C ARG A 439 11.70 -9.83 28.02
N ASN A 440 12.80 -10.16 28.71
CA ASN A 440 14.14 -10.00 28.13
C ASN A 440 14.35 -10.95 26.95
N GLU A 441 13.90 -12.21 27.03
CA GLU A 441 13.95 -13.17 25.92
C GLU A 441 13.12 -12.72 24.70
N GLU A 442 11.96 -12.08 24.94
CA GLU A 442 11.13 -11.49 23.89
C GLU A 442 11.78 -10.24 23.25
N ILE A 443 12.46 -9.41 24.05
CA ILE A 443 13.27 -8.28 23.55
C ILE A 443 14.44 -8.80 22.70
N GLU A 444 15.18 -9.81 23.15
CA GLU A 444 16.30 -10.41 22.40
C GLU A 444 15.85 -10.99 21.05
N LYS A 445 14.68 -11.65 21.00
CA LYS A 445 14.07 -12.11 19.73
C LYS A 445 13.68 -10.95 18.83
N SER A 446 13.05 -9.91 19.38
CA SER A 446 12.66 -8.71 18.63
C SER A 446 13.87 -7.97 18.06
N ASP A 447 14.96 -7.85 18.84
CA ASP A 447 16.22 -7.23 18.40
C ASP A 447 16.91 -8.06 17.31
N ALA A 448 16.86 -9.39 17.39
CA ALA A 448 17.35 -10.28 16.33
C ALA A 448 16.55 -10.11 15.02
N GLU A 449 15.22 -10.04 15.09
CA GLU A 449 14.36 -9.75 13.93
C GLU A 449 14.66 -8.37 13.34
N ILE A 450 14.83 -7.34 14.18
CA ILE A 450 15.24 -6.00 13.76
C ILE A 450 16.60 -6.02 13.05
N CYS A 451 17.56 -6.84 13.50
CA CYS A 451 18.86 -6.99 12.84
C CYS A 451 18.74 -7.65 11.45
N VAL A 452 17.90 -8.68 11.32
CA VAL A 452 17.62 -9.33 10.02
C VAL A 452 16.94 -8.34 9.07
N LEU A 453 15.91 -7.61 9.52
CA LEU A 453 15.20 -6.61 8.71
C LEU A 453 16.11 -5.46 8.28
N LYS A 454 17.01 -4.98 9.15
CA LYS A 454 18.04 -3.98 8.80
C LYS A 454 18.98 -4.50 7.71
N SER A 455 19.45 -5.75 7.81
CA SER A 455 20.31 -6.36 6.80
C SER A 455 19.60 -6.52 5.45
N GLN A 456 18.32 -6.94 5.46
CA GLN A 456 17.49 -7.00 4.26
C GLN A 456 17.32 -5.62 3.62
N LEU A 457 17.02 -4.59 4.42
CA LEU A 457 16.87 -3.20 3.95
C LEU A 457 18.17 -2.67 3.32
N GLU A 458 19.33 -2.91 3.95
CA GLU A 458 20.63 -2.54 3.40
C GLU A 458 20.92 -3.27 2.07
N SER A 459 20.57 -4.55 1.96
CA SER A 459 20.73 -5.32 0.71
C SER A 459 19.82 -4.78 -0.41
N ALA A 460 18.57 -4.43 -0.09
CA ALA A 460 17.61 -3.85 -1.02
C ALA A 460 18.03 -2.43 -1.45
N GLN A 461 18.66 -1.66 -0.56
CA GLN A 461 19.20 -0.34 -0.86
C GLN A 461 20.41 -0.45 -1.81
N LYS A 462 21.36 -1.37 -1.57
CA LYS A 462 22.46 -1.64 -2.50
C LYS A 462 21.97 -2.09 -3.89
N ALA A 463 20.91 -2.91 -3.94
CA ALA A 463 20.27 -3.30 -5.19
C ALA A 463 19.59 -2.11 -5.90
N ARG A 464 18.95 -1.21 -5.16
CA ARG A 464 18.35 0.02 -5.70
C ARG A 464 19.42 0.96 -6.27
N ASP A 465 20.54 1.12 -5.57
CA ASP A 465 21.64 1.99 -6.00
C ASP A 465 22.31 1.44 -7.27
N SER A 466 22.48 0.12 -7.37
CA SER A 466 23.00 -0.50 -8.61
C SER A 466 22.03 -0.35 -9.80
N GLN A 467 20.72 -0.46 -9.57
CA GLN A 467 19.70 -0.17 -10.58
C GLN A 467 19.69 1.31 -10.99
N ALA A 468 19.83 2.24 -10.05
CA ALA A 468 19.91 3.68 -10.33
C ALA A 468 21.14 4.01 -11.20
N ASN A 469 22.30 3.41 -10.90
CA ASN A 469 23.51 3.56 -11.72
C ASN A 469 23.35 2.98 -13.13
N LEU A 470 22.65 1.83 -13.27
CA LEU A 470 22.34 1.26 -14.58
C LEU A 470 21.39 2.16 -15.39
N ILE A 471 20.36 2.70 -14.75
CA ILE A 471 19.42 3.66 -15.38
C ILE A 471 20.18 4.90 -15.84
N ALA A 472 21.07 5.47 -15.00
CA ALA A 472 21.88 6.64 -15.35
C ALA A 472 22.76 6.39 -16.59
N ASN A 473 23.41 5.23 -16.67
CA ASN A 473 24.21 4.82 -17.83
C ASN A 473 23.33 4.67 -19.10
N LEU A 474 22.19 3.99 -18.99
CA LEU A 474 21.26 3.85 -20.12
C LEU A 474 20.68 5.19 -20.58
N THR A 475 20.40 6.14 -19.67
CA THR A 475 19.99 7.49 -20.06
C THR A 475 21.08 8.26 -20.78
N GLN A 476 22.35 8.11 -20.37
CA GLN A 476 23.49 8.73 -21.06
C GLN A 476 23.67 8.14 -22.46
N GLN A 477 23.55 6.82 -22.63
CA GLN A 477 23.59 6.17 -23.96
C GLN A 477 22.44 6.64 -24.86
N LEU A 478 21.23 6.81 -24.31
CA LEU A 478 20.09 7.34 -25.06
C LEU A 478 20.31 8.80 -25.48
N GLU A 479 20.89 9.64 -24.62
CA GLU A 479 21.22 11.03 -24.95
C GLU A 479 22.31 11.12 -26.03
N GLU A 480 23.34 10.28 -25.97
CA GLU A 480 24.37 10.18 -27.00
C GLU A 480 23.79 9.72 -28.36
N LEU A 481 22.94 8.68 -28.36
CA LEU A 481 22.25 8.23 -29.58
C LEU A 481 21.29 9.30 -30.15
N GLN A 482 20.60 10.06 -29.29
CA GLN A 482 19.79 11.20 -29.72
C GLN A 482 20.64 12.33 -30.32
N ALA A 483 21.82 12.61 -29.77
CA ALA A 483 22.76 13.58 -30.33
C ALA A 483 23.29 13.12 -31.70
N GLN A 484 23.66 11.84 -31.86
CA GLN A 484 24.07 11.26 -33.14
C GLN A 484 22.95 11.32 -34.18
N LEU A 485 21.72 10.96 -33.81
CA LEU A 485 20.54 11.08 -34.67
C LEU A 485 20.33 12.52 -35.13
N LYS A 486 20.46 13.50 -34.23
CA LYS A 486 20.31 14.93 -34.54
C LYS A 486 21.36 15.42 -35.55
N ILE A 487 22.60 14.96 -35.43
CA ILE A 487 23.67 15.26 -36.40
C ILE A 487 23.29 14.68 -37.78
N GLN A 488 22.94 13.39 -37.84
CA GLN A 488 22.53 12.74 -39.11
C GLN A 488 21.32 13.42 -39.76
N VAL A 489 20.34 13.88 -38.98
CA VAL A 489 19.20 14.64 -39.50
C VAL A 489 19.67 15.96 -40.14
N SER A 490 20.58 16.70 -39.50
CA SER A 490 21.13 17.94 -40.08
C SER A 490 21.98 17.72 -41.33
N GLU A 491 22.70 16.59 -41.42
CA GLU A 491 23.41 16.17 -42.64
C GLU A 491 22.46 15.79 -43.77
N LEU A 492 21.34 15.13 -43.46
CA LEU A 492 20.29 14.83 -44.44
C LEU A 492 19.54 16.10 -44.89
N GLU A 493 19.43 17.12 -44.05
CA GLU A 493 18.87 18.43 -44.42
C GLU A 493 19.80 19.20 -45.37
N SER A 494 21.11 19.28 -45.08
CA SER A 494 22.07 19.95 -45.97
C SER A 494 22.20 19.24 -47.33
N LEU A 495 22.24 17.90 -47.36
CA LEU A 495 22.23 17.13 -48.61
C LEU A 495 20.94 17.34 -49.42
N LYS A 496 19.78 17.48 -48.77
CA LYS A 496 18.52 17.84 -49.46
C LYS A 496 18.58 19.23 -50.06
N GLU A 497 19.18 20.20 -49.36
CA GLU A 497 19.34 21.56 -49.85
C GLU A 497 20.27 21.59 -51.07
N GLU A 498 21.41 20.89 -51.03
CA GLU A 498 22.36 20.77 -52.15
C GLU A 498 21.73 20.11 -53.38
N ILE A 499 20.91 19.06 -53.19
CA ILE A 499 20.10 18.45 -54.26
C ILE A 499 19.08 19.47 -54.82
N SER A 500 18.46 20.28 -53.96
CA SER A 500 17.53 21.34 -54.39
C SER A 500 18.23 22.42 -55.23
N GLU A 501 19.48 22.76 -54.90
CA GLU A 501 20.27 23.70 -55.71
C GLU A 501 20.74 23.08 -57.01
N CYS A 502 21.22 21.84 -57.00
CA CYS A 502 21.64 21.13 -58.20
C CYS A 502 20.48 20.98 -59.20
N THR A 503 19.27 20.70 -58.73
CA THR A 503 18.07 20.62 -59.57
C THR A 503 17.64 21.98 -60.12
N LYS A 504 17.77 23.09 -59.35
CA LYS A 504 17.58 24.46 -59.86
C LYS A 504 18.61 24.80 -60.95
N ARG A 505 19.90 24.57 -60.70
CA ARG A 505 20.99 24.78 -61.68
C ARG A 505 20.77 23.95 -62.95
N GLU A 506 20.29 22.71 -62.83
CA GLU A 506 19.95 21.88 -63.98
C GLU A 506 18.76 22.45 -64.79
N GLN A 507 17.73 22.98 -64.11
CA GLN A 507 16.62 23.67 -64.78
C GLN A 507 17.07 24.94 -65.50
N GLU A 508 17.91 25.76 -64.86
CA GLU A 508 18.51 26.96 -65.46
C GLU A 508 19.31 26.60 -66.72
N LEU A 509 20.23 25.63 -66.64
CA LEU A 509 21.01 25.15 -67.78
C LEU A 509 20.16 24.54 -68.90
N ARG A 510 19.03 23.89 -68.58
CA ARG A 510 18.05 23.41 -69.57
C ARG A 510 17.34 24.56 -70.26
N ILE A 511 16.96 25.62 -69.53
CA ILE A 511 16.34 26.82 -70.09
C ILE A 511 17.35 27.57 -70.99
N GLU A 512 18.60 27.73 -70.53
CA GLU A 512 19.68 28.34 -71.33
C GLU A 512 19.97 27.54 -72.60
N ASN A 513 20.10 26.21 -72.51
CA ASN A 513 20.25 25.37 -73.71
C ASN A 513 19.06 25.51 -74.68
N LYS A 514 17.84 25.69 -74.16
CA LYS A 514 16.65 25.91 -75.00
C LYS A 514 16.72 27.26 -75.71
N THR A 515 17.04 28.35 -75.00
CA THR A 515 17.14 29.69 -75.62
C THR A 515 18.32 29.80 -76.58
N LEU A 516 19.46 29.15 -76.30
CA LEU A 516 20.57 29.03 -77.23
C LEU A 516 20.15 28.32 -78.51
N ARG A 517 19.51 27.14 -78.42
CA ARG A 517 18.98 26.43 -79.60
C ARG A 517 17.97 27.27 -80.38
N GLU A 518 17.03 27.95 -79.73
CA GLU A 518 16.08 28.84 -80.41
C GLU A 518 16.78 30.00 -81.13
N ASN A 519 17.82 30.59 -80.54
CA ASN A 519 18.59 31.67 -81.13
C ASN A 519 19.51 31.19 -82.26
N GLU A 520 20.09 29.99 -82.17
CA GLU A 520 20.85 29.36 -83.24
C GLU A 520 19.96 28.98 -84.42
N ILE A 521 18.76 28.43 -84.16
CA ILE A 521 17.75 28.16 -85.20
C ILE A 521 17.36 29.47 -85.89
N LYS A 522 17.04 30.53 -85.14
CA LYS A 522 16.75 31.86 -85.73
C LYS A 522 17.89 32.38 -86.59
N LYS A 523 19.16 32.27 -86.14
CA LYS A 523 20.34 32.67 -86.93
C LYS A 523 20.51 31.81 -88.18
N VAL A 524 20.29 30.50 -88.10
CA VAL A 524 20.34 29.60 -89.26
C VAL A 524 19.23 29.94 -90.26
N ASP A 525 18.02 30.25 -89.79
CA ASP A 525 16.91 30.67 -90.63
C ASP A 525 17.13 32.07 -91.24
N GLU A 526 17.75 33.01 -90.51
CA GLU A 526 18.20 34.31 -91.05
C GLU A 526 19.28 34.12 -92.13
N VAL A 527 20.31 33.30 -91.88
CA VAL A 527 21.36 32.98 -92.85
C VAL A 527 20.79 32.28 -94.08
N LYS A 528 19.84 31.37 -93.89
CA LYS A 528 19.12 30.68 -94.98
C LYS A 528 18.23 31.65 -95.76
N GLY A 529 17.58 32.60 -95.09
CA GLY A 529 16.84 33.70 -95.71
C GLY A 529 17.73 34.66 -96.51
N LEU A 530 18.93 34.96 -96.02
CA LEU A 530 19.97 35.69 -96.75
C LEU A 530 20.46 34.91 -97.98
N PHE A 531 20.72 33.61 -97.82
CA PHE A 531 21.17 32.73 -98.91
C PHE A 531 20.10 32.58 -100.02
N LEU A 532 18.81 32.61 -99.66
CA LEU A 532 17.70 32.60 -100.62
C LEU A 532 17.42 33.98 -101.26
N ARG A 533 18.01 35.07 -100.73
CA ARG A 533 17.83 36.45 -101.25
C ARG A 533 19.02 36.95 -102.08
N GLY A 534 20.16 36.26 -102.03
CA GLY A 534 21.39 36.64 -102.72
C GLY A 534 21.61 35.93 -104.05
N ASN A 535 21.32 36.62 -105.16
CA ASN A 535 21.86 36.27 -106.48
C ASN A 535 23.39 36.50 -106.48
N ILE A 536 24.20 35.45 -106.58
CA ILE A 536 25.55 35.45 -107.18
C ILE A 536 25.90 34.01 -107.56
N GLY A 537 26.34 33.82 -108.82
CA GLY A 537 26.81 32.53 -109.31
C GLY A 537 28.33 32.43 -109.40
N GLN A 538 28.80 31.22 -109.72
CA GLN A 538 30.13 30.89 -110.24
C GLN A 538 31.35 31.34 -109.40
N ASN A 539 32.00 30.35 -108.76
CA ASN A 539 33.33 29.96 -109.25
C ASN A 539 33.69 28.50 -108.93
N GLN A 540 34.53 27.91 -109.78
CA GLN A 540 34.96 26.51 -109.73
C GLN A 540 36.38 26.36 -109.17
N ARG A 541 36.62 25.25 -108.45
CA ARG A 541 37.94 24.66 -108.09
C ARG A 541 38.74 25.47 -107.05
N GLN A 542 39.53 24.86 -106.17
CA GLN A 542 40.29 23.61 -106.31
C GLN A 542 39.97 22.50 -105.30
N GLU A 543 40.33 21.28 -105.68
CA GLU A 543 40.37 20.07 -104.85
C GLU A 543 41.54 20.16 -103.86
N GLY A 544 41.33 19.75 -102.60
CA GLY A 544 42.38 19.86 -101.57
C GLY A 544 42.06 19.11 -100.27
N VAL A 545 42.49 17.85 -100.20
CA VAL A 545 42.80 17.06 -98.99
C VAL A 545 41.73 16.99 -97.89
N GLY A 546 41.02 15.85 -97.82
CA GLY A 546 40.03 15.59 -96.77
C GLY A 546 40.64 15.19 -95.42
N TYR A 547 40.08 15.73 -94.34
CA TYR A 547 40.24 15.25 -92.96
C TYR A 547 38.88 15.19 -92.24
N PHE A 548 37.94 14.41 -92.77
CA PHE A 548 36.68 14.08 -92.11
C PHE A 548 36.52 12.58 -91.90
N ALA A 549 37.30 12.03 -90.95
CA ALA A 549 37.01 10.74 -90.32
C ALA A 549 37.77 10.61 -88.99
N SER A 550 37.05 10.24 -87.92
CA SER A 550 37.54 9.79 -86.59
C SER A 550 37.38 10.74 -85.39
N PHE A 551 36.17 11.23 -85.13
CA PHE A 551 35.73 11.38 -83.73
C PHE A 551 35.25 10.02 -83.20
N ALA A 552 36.20 9.14 -82.92
CA ALA A 552 35.95 7.90 -82.22
C ALA A 552 35.64 8.20 -80.75
N ARG A 553 34.36 7.98 -80.39
CA ARG A 553 33.82 7.88 -79.02
C ARG A 553 34.87 7.50 -77.98
N LYS A 554 35.15 8.40 -77.02
CA LYS A 554 35.71 8.01 -75.72
C LYS A 554 34.62 8.12 -74.66
N ALA A 555 33.95 7.01 -74.39
CA ALA A 555 33.11 6.89 -73.20
C ALA A 555 34.03 6.87 -71.97
N SER A 556 34.09 7.97 -71.23
CA SER A 556 34.59 7.97 -69.86
C SER A 556 33.40 7.79 -68.93
N SER A 557 33.09 6.54 -68.60
CA SER A 557 32.16 6.20 -67.53
C SER A 557 32.65 6.80 -66.21
N SER A 558 31.73 7.42 -65.49
CA SER A 558 31.91 7.81 -64.09
C SER A 558 32.12 6.58 -63.21
N SER A 559 33.25 6.53 -62.50
CA SER A 559 33.39 5.72 -61.28
C SER A 559 34.36 6.41 -60.30
N LEU A 560 33.77 6.92 -59.23
CA LEU A 560 34.26 7.33 -57.91
C LEU A 560 35.76 7.08 -57.56
N PRO A 561 36.44 8.04 -56.90
CA PRO A 561 37.80 7.86 -56.38
C PRO A 561 37.81 7.21 -54.97
N PRO A 562 38.81 6.36 -54.65
CA PRO A 562 39.11 5.98 -53.27
C PRO A 562 40.20 6.90 -52.68
N SER A 563 39.83 7.81 -51.79
CA SER A 563 40.77 8.72 -51.11
C SER A 563 41.45 8.04 -49.92
N LYS A 564 42.78 7.84 -50.00
CA LYS A 564 43.65 7.61 -48.85
C LYS A 564 44.22 8.96 -48.36
N PRO A 565 44.31 9.21 -47.04
CA PRO A 565 45.06 10.35 -46.51
C PRO A 565 46.54 9.99 -46.30
N PHE A 566 47.42 10.94 -46.63
CA PHE A 566 48.83 11.01 -46.22
C PHE A 566 49.09 12.45 -45.77
N VAL A 567 49.71 12.65 -44.61
CA VAL A 567 49.96 13.97 -44.01
C VAL A 567 51.43 14.03 -43.55
N PRO A 568 52.17 15.12 -43.81
CA PRO A 568 53.61 15.18 -43.56
C PRO A 568 54.01 15.65 -42.15
N THR A 569 55.29 15.42 -41.85
CA THR A 569 56.02 15.67 -40.59
C THR A 569 56.44 17.13 -40.38
N THR A 570 56.60 17.56 -39.11
CA THR A 570 57.74 18.30 -38.48
C THR A 570 57.30 19.08 -37.22
N THR A 571 58.09 19.51 -36.22
CA THR A 571 59.30 19.00 -35.51
C THR A 571 59.59 19.91 -34.29
N THR A 572 59.83 19.36 -33.07
CA THR A 572 60.42 20.02 -31.85
C THR A 572 59.66 21.21 -31.18
N ASN A 573 59.79 21.57 -29.88
CA ASN A 573 60.73 21.12 -28.82
C ASN A 573 60.22 21.35 -27.36
N THR A 574 60.74 20.54 -26.41
CA THR A 574 61.02 20.78 -24.95
C THR A 574 59.97 21.34 -23.95
N GLY A 575 59.74 20.60 -22.84
CA GLY A 575 59.19 21.14 -21.57
C GLY A 575 58.69 20.12 -20.52
N MET A 576 59.56 19.66 -19.61
CA MET A 576 59.23 18.95 -18.33
C MET A 576 58.97 19.99 -17.20
N PRO A 577 58.43 19.66 -15.98
CA PRO A 577 58.45 18.36 -15.30
C PRO A 577 57.15 17.89 -14.55
N THR A 578 57.15 16.60 -14.13
CA THR A 578 56.52 15.95 -12.93
C THR A 578 55.18 16.46 -12.33
N THR A 579 54.21 15.62 -11.93
CA THR A 579 54.33 14.59 -10.87
C THR A 579 53.33 13.41 -10.94
N THR A 580 53.78 12.27 -10.39
CA THR A 580 53.11 11.07 -9.82
C THR A 580 51.57 11.02 -9.64
N THR A 581 50.94 9.85 -9.95
CA THR A 581 50.57 8.79 -8.96
C THR A 581 50.03 7.51 -9.66
N THR A 582 50.09 6.38 -8.97
CA THR A 582 50.09 4.97 -9.44
C THR A 582 48.75 4.31 -9.76
N THR A 583 48.76 3.42 -10.77
CA THR A 583 47.86 2.26 -10.94
C THR A 583 48.47 0.97 -10.33
N PRO A 584 47.67 -0.10 -10.20
CA PRO A 584 48.01 -1.36 -10.90
C PRO A 584 46.78 -2.00 -11.58
N THR A 585 46.74 -2.14 -12.90
CA THR A 585 47.18 -3.31 -13.70
C THR A 585 46.47 -4.64 -13.40
N LEU A 586 45.58 -4.99 -14.34
CA LEU A 586 45.04 -6.33 -14.56
C LEU A 586 46.07 -7.15 -15.38
N SER A 587 46.19 -8.45 -15.14
CA SER A 587 46.80 -9.38 -16.09
C SER A 587 46.14 -10.75 -16.02
N GLU A 588 45.72 -11.23 -17.18
CA GLU A 588 44.95 -12.45 -17.43
C GLU A 588 45.86 -13.49 -18.09
N HIS A 589 45.87 -14.72 -17.59
CA HIS A 589 46.25 -15.95 -18.29
C HIS A 589 45.55 -17.11 -17.58
N GLY A 590 44.83 -17.95 -18.31
CA GLY A 590 44.15 -19.13 -17.78
C GLY A 590 44.84 -20.43 -18.21
N ASP A 591 44.58 -21.51 -17.47
CA ASP A 591 44.70 -22.87 -17.99
C ASP A 591 43.78 -23.86 -17.24
N HIS A 592 43.58 -25.04 -17.80
CA HIS A 592 42.50 -25.99 -17.45
C HIS A 592 42.71 -26.83 -16.16
N GLN A 593 41.61 -27.29 -15.51
CA GLN A 593 41.20 -28.73 -15.47
C GLN A 593 39.86 -28.98 -14.71
N ILE A 594 39.20 -30.09 -15.06
CA ILE A 594 37.97 -30.74 -14.49
C ILE A 594 38.42 -31.74 -13.37
N PRO A 595 37.71 -31.99 -12.23
CA PRO A 595 36.54 -32.88 -12.20
C PRO A 595 35.42 -32.73 -11.12
N ASP A 596 34.19 -32.95 -11.60
CA ASP A 596 33.08 -33.82 -11.14
C ASP A 596 32.56 -34.04 -9.69
N GLU A 597 31.23 -34.24 -9.70
CA GLU A 597 30.30 -35.02 -8.84
C GLU A 597 29.81 -34.60 -7.42
N HIS A 598 28.47 -34.40 -7.39
CA HIS A 598 27.46 -34.84 -6.42
C HIS A 598 27.59 -34.66 -4.88
N HIS A 599 26.61 -33.97 -4.29
CA HIS A 599 25.60 -34.60 -3.40
C HIS A 599 24.31 -33.74 -3.19
N PRO A 600 23.12 -34.33 -2.89
CA PRO A 600 21.83 -33.65 -2.77
C PRO A 600 21.35 -33.49 -1.28
N PRO A 601 20.15 -32.91 -0.99
CA PRO A 601 19.83 -32.33 0.33
C PRO A 601 19.00 -33.24 1.27
N PRO A 602 18.80 -32.87 2.56
CA PRO A 602 17.95 -33.61 3.50
C PRO A 602 16.71 -32.86 4.04
N ASN A 603 15.57 -33.57 4.11
CA ASN A 603 14.39 -33.39 4.99
C ASN A 603 13.47 -34.63 4.78
N PRO A 604 12.47 -35.02 5.61
CA PRO A 604 12.14 -34.71 7.03
C PRO A 604 11.86 -35.98 7.92
N HIS A 605 11.38 -35.78 9.17
CA HIS A 605 10.67 -36.76 10.06
C HIS A 605 11.46 -37.95 10.66
N ARG A 606 11.10 -38.59 11.80
CA ARG A 606 10.34 -38.25 13.05
C ARG A 606 10.83 -39.24 14.18
N PRO A 607 10.05 -39.70 15.18
CA PRO A 607 10.46 -39.74 16.60
C PRO A 607 11.08 -41.08 17.05
N ASP A 608 11.57 -41.16 18.30
CA ASP A 608 11.08 -42.20 19.22
C ASP A 608 11.38 -41.93 20.72
N ASN A 609 10.83 -42.80 21.57
CA ASN A 609 10.53 -42.59 22.99
C ASN A 609 11.09 -43.74 23.87
N HIS A 610 11.53 -43.47 25.10
CA HIS A 610 11.75 -44.53 26.11
C HIS A 610 11.49 -44.06 27.55
N HIS A 611 10.74 -44.89 28.29
CA HIS A 611 10.59 -44.92 29.75
C HIS A 611 11.87 -45.57 30.39
N GLU A 612 12.08 -45.75 31.71
CA GLU A 612 11.13 -46.04 32.81
C GLU A 612 11.72 -45.85 34.23
N ALA A 613 10.80 -45.81 35.18
CA ALA A 613 10.80 -45.67 36.66
C ALA A 613 11.88 -46.33 37.54
N HIS A 614 12.09 -45.79 38.76
CA HIS A 614 11.57 -46.35 40.04
C HIS A 614 11.81 -45.43 41.27
N GLN A 615 11.44 -45.89 42.48
CA GLN A 615 10.84 -45.10 43.57
C GLN A 615 11.36 -45.53 44.98
N GLU A 616 10.89 -44.86 46.05
CA GLU A 616 11.11 -45.13 47.51
C GLU A 616 12.48 -44.65 48.06
N GLN A 617 12.62 -43.81 49.11
CA GLN A 617 11.97 -43.59 50.42
C GLN A 617 12.57 -44.43 51.58
N GLU A 618 13.34 -43.78 52.48
CA GLU A 618 13.37 -44.10 53.92
C GLU A 618 14.07 -43.01 54.78
N ASP A 619 13.74 -42.96 56.08
CA ASP A 619 14.20 -42.01 57.09
C ASP A 619 15.54 -42.40 57.76
N ALA A 620 16.28 -41.43 58.36
CA ALA A 620 16.93 -41.60 59.67
C ALA A 620 17.66 -40.33 60.20
N HIS A 621 17.70 -40.19 61.53
CA HIS A 621 18.35 -39.10 62.28
C HIS A 621 19.84 -39.32 62.61
N GLN A 622 20.61 -38.22 62.77
CA GLN A 622 21.53 -37.87 63.90
C GLN A 622 22.47 -36.70 63.46
N SER A 623 22.90 -35.69 64.22
CA SER A 623 22.89 -35.25 65.65
C SER A 623 24.30 -35.11 66.26
N SER A 624 24.89 -33.91 66.18
CA SER A 624 26.00 -33.41 67.02
C SER A 624 26.28 -31.94 66.67
N ARG A 625 26.11 -30.87 67.47
CA ARG A 625 26.27 -30.54 68.92
C ARG A 625 27.66 -29.99 69.32
N SER A 626 27.80 -28.65 69.40
CA SER A 626 28.58 -27.90 70.42
C SER A 626 28.37 -26.38 70.19
N VAL A 627 27.67 -25.54 70.99
CA VAL A 627 27.75 -25.11 72.41
C VAL A 627 28.67 -23.88 72.66
N LYS A 628 28.11 -22.89 73.40
CA LYS A 628 28.66 -21.64 74.02
C LYS A 628 28.41 -20.30 73.29
N SER A 629 28.08 -19.18 73.95
CA SER A 629 27.39 -18.90 75.23
C SER A 629 27.16 -17.37 75.37
N ASN A 630 26.06 -16.93 75.99
CA ASN A 630 25.76 -15.52 76.27
C ASN A 630 26.78 -14.80 77.17
N ALA A 631 26.95 -13.49 76.97
CA ALA A 631 27.05 -12.50 78.05
C ALA A 631 26.68 -11.08 77.57
N THR A 632 25.96 -10.34 78.41
CA THR A 632 25.48 -8.96 78.24
C THR A 632 26.59 -7.93 78.56
N HIS A 633 26.44 -6.65 78.16
CA HIS A 633 26.60 -5.44 79.00
C HIS A 633 26.85 -4.14 78.17
N SER A 634 26.42 -3.01 78.74
CA SER A 634 26.62 -1.60 78.33
C SER A 634 26.51 -0.73 79.61
N PRO A 635 26.82 0.59 79.61
CA PRO A 635 27.89 1.34 78.92
C PRO A 635 28.72 2.21 79.92
N SER A 636 29.76 2.92 79.48
CA SER A 636 30.26 4.15 80.15
C SER A 636 31.18 5.00 79.26
N ALA A 637 31.39 6.27 79.61
CA ALA A 637 32.06 7.29 78.79
C ALA A 637 33.29 7.91 79.46
N ALA A 638 34.26 8.41 78.66
CA ALA A 638 34.99 9.69 78.84
C ALA A 638 36.21 9.82 77.87
N ASP A 639 36.39 11.02 77.30
CA ASP A 639 37.56 11.54 76.55
C ASP A 639 38.62 12.10 77.57
N PRO A 640 39.88 12.56 77.25
CA PRO A 640 40.24 13.42 76.09
C PRO A 640 41.67 13.33 75.44
N GLN A 641 41.79 13.90 74.21
CA GLN A 641 42.96 14.59 73.57
C GLN A 641 44.20 13.77 73.09
N ILE A 642 44.46 13.59 71.76
CA ILE A 642 45.08 14.50 70.71
C ILE A 642 46.64 14.49 70.71
N PRO A 643 47.42 14.55 69.58
CA PRO A 643 47.12 14.63 68.12
C PRO A 643 47.89 13.64 67.16
N VAL A 644 47.53 13.65 65.86
CA VAL A 644 48.38 13.79 64.63
C VAL A 644 47.95 12.91 63.41
N ALA A 645 47.30 13.58 62.45
CA ALA A 645 47.27 13.43 60.97
C ALA A 645 47.49 12.08 60.24
N GLN A 646 46.48 11.66 59.44
CA GLN A 646 46.57 11.63 57.96
C GLN A 646 45.17 11.56 57.27
N LYS A 647 45.11 12.04 56.01
CA LYS A 647 43.92 12.17 55.11
C LYS A 647 43.06 10.88 55.04
N GLY A 648 41.72 10.88 54.90
CA GLY A 648 40.82 11.67 54.03
C GLY A 648 40.35 10.78 52.86
N ASN A 649 39.06 10.60 52.51
CA ASN A 649 37.90 11.49 52.58
C ASN A 649 36.61 10.79 53.06
N GLY A 650 35.67 11.59 53.60
CA GLY A 650 34.30 11.20 53.90
C GLY A 650 33.25 11.87 53.01
N MET A 651 32.00 11.51 53.26
CA MET A 651 30.75 11.90 52.59
C MET A 651 30.50 13.43 52.57
N PRO A 652 29.97 14.01 51.47
CA PRO A 652 29.59 15.42 51.43
C PRO A 652 28.14 15.65 51.89
N THR A 653 27.97 16.46 52.92
CA THR A 653 26.77 17.29 53.12
C THR A 653 27.04 18.69 52.57
N PRO A 654 26.18 19.28 51.73
CA PRO A 654 26.23 20.71 51.44
C PRO A 654 25.27 21.48 52.36
N SER A 655 25.86 22.30 53.23
CA SER A 655 25.20 23.44 53.87
C SER A 655 25.02 24.61 52.87
N LEU A 656 24.16 25.56 53.22
CA LEU A 656 23.71 26.67 52.36
C LEU A 656 24.85 27.62 51.89
N PHE A 657 24.56 28.28 50.76
CA PHE A 657 25.18 29.49 50.20
C PHE A 657 26.63 29.37 49.68
N GLY A 658 26.74 28.89 48.44
CA GLY A 658 27.61 29.52 47.45
C GLY A 658 26.75 30.40 46.53
N GLU A 659 27.05 31.69 46.45
CA GLU A 659 26.60 32.56 45.37
C GLU A 659 27.49 32.26 44.15
N ASP A 660 26.94 31.73 43.05
CA ASP A 660 27.40 31.90 41.65
C ASP A 660 26.78 30.88 40.65
N ASP A 661 26.13 29.79 41.11
CA ASP A 661 25.34 28.92 40.22
C ASP A 661 23.90 29.47 40.03
N GLU A 662 23.77 30.53 39.24
CA GLU A 662 22.47 30.91 38.66
C GLU A 662 21.93 29.74 37.83
N ALA A 663 20.64 29.42 37.98
CA ALA A 663 20.01 28.34 37.24
C ALA A 663 20.11 28.59 35.73
N GLU A 664 20.93 27.81 35.02
CA GLU A 664 21.06 27.86 33.56
C GLU A 664 19.71 27.55 32.89
N LEU A 665 18.96 28.61 32.63
CA LEU A 665 17.68 28.59 31.93
C LEU A 665 17.93 28.06 30.52
N ASN A 666 17.53 26.81 30.27
CA ASN A 666 17.58 26.22 28.94
C ASN A 666 16.67 27.03 27.98
N PHE A 667 17.28 27.95 27.24
CA PHE A 667 16.61 28.85 26.31
C PHE A 667 15.88 28.10 25.18
N GLU A 668 16.31 26.89 24.82
CA GLU A 668 15.64 26.07 23.81
C GLU A 668 14.33 25.48 24.36
N TYR A 669 14.35 24.98 25.61
CA TYR A 669 13.13 24.54 26.30
C TYR A 669 12.13 25.70 26.47
N LEU A 670 12.61 26.87 26.88
CA LEU A 670 11.77 28.08 27.02
C LEU A 670 11.19 28.52 25.67
N ARG A 671 11.99 28.51 24.60
CA ARG A 671 11.57 28.84 23.23
C ARG A 671 10.49 27.88 22.71
N ASN A 672 10.68 26.58 22.89
CA ASN A 672 9.73 25.57 22.42
C ASN A 672 8.41 25.65 23.22
N THR A 673 8.49 25.89 24.53
CA THR A 673 7.31 26.18 25.36
C THR A 673 6.57 27.42 24.86
N LEU A 674 7.27 28.53 24.64
CA LEU A 674 6.68 29.76 24.10
C LEU A 674 5.94 29.54 22.77
N LEU A 675 6.54 28.79 21.84
CA LEU A 675 5.93 28.50 20.55
C LEU A 675 4.62 27.69 20.68
N GLN A 676 4.63 26.62 21.48
CA GLN A 676 3.48 25.73 21.68
C GLN A 676 2.23 26.48 22.19
N PHE A 677 2.41 27.44 23.11
CA PHE A 677 1.31 28.25 23.65
C PHE A 677 0.90 29.42 22.75
N LEU A 678 1.73 29.85 21.80
CA LEU A 678 1.41 30.93 20.85
C LEU A 678 0.71 30.43 19.58
N GLU A 679 1.02 29.21 19.15
CA GLU A 679 0.41 28.50 18.02
C GLU A 679 -1.12 28.38 18.18
N HIS A 680 -1.57 27.99 19.37
CA HIS A 680 -2.99 27.86 19.72
C HIS A 680 -3.55 29.12 20.38
N LYS A 681 -4.54 29.78 19.76
CA LYS A 681 -5.15 31.02 20.29
C LYS A 681 -5.76 30.83 21.68
N GLU A 682 -6.39 29.67 21.94
CA GLU A 682 -7.01 29.37 23.25
C GLU A 682 -6.00 29.10 24.38
N MET A 683 -4.75 28.77 24.05
CA MET A 683 -3.71 28.43 25.03
C MET A 683 -2.98 29.67 25.56
N ARG A 684 -3.03 30.80 24.86
CA ARG A 684 -2.31 32.04 25.21
C ARG A 684 -2.51 32.53 26.66
N PRO A 685 -3.73 32.51 27.27
CA PRO A 685 -3.91 32.90 28.66
C PRO A 685 -3.15 32.00 29.66
N HIS A 686 -2.86 30.74 29.30
CA HIS A 686 -2.10 29.80 30.13
C HIS A 686 -0.60 30.09 30.10
N LEU A 687 -0.10 30.75 29.05
CA LEU A 687 1.32 31.07 28.88
C LEU A 687 1.86 31.94 30.02
N VAL A 688 1.08 32.92 30.49
CA VAL A 688 1.46 33.78 31.63
C VAL A 688 1.67 32.98 32.92
N ARG A 689 0.87 31.92 33.13
CA ARG A 689 0.98 31.04 34.29
C ARG A 689 2.24 30.17 34.21
N VAL A 690 2.53 29.60 33.03
CA VAL A 690 3.71 28.76 32.81
C VAL A 690 5.01 29.58 32.88
N LEU A 691 5.05 30.74 32.22
CA LEU A 691 6.19 31.67 32.32
C LEU A 691 6.38 32.20 33.73
N GLY A 692 5.30 32.42 34.50
CA GLY A 692 5.40 32.82 35.90
C GLY A 692 6.11 31.79 36.78
N VAL A 693 5.99 30.49 36.46
CA VAL A 693 6.72 29.42 37.16
C VAL A 693 8.17 29.32 36.68
N ILE A 694 8.42 29.38 35.37
CA ILE A 694 9.78 29.22 34.82
C ILE A 694 10.66 30.45 35.11
N LEU A 695 10.12 31.65 34.90
CA LEU A 695 10.82 32.94 35.05
C LEU A 695 10.56 33.62 36.41
N HIS A 696 9.97 32.90 37.37
CA HIS A 696 9.81 33.33 38.76
C HIS A 696 9.14 34.72 38.93
N PHE A 697 8.12 35.01 38.11
CA PHE A 697 7.42 36.30 38.19
C PHE A 697 6.71 36.50 39.53
N THR A 698 6.78 37.71 40.06
CA THR A 698 6.01 38.07 41.25
C THR A 698 4.49 38.02 40.98
N PRO A 699 3.65 37.82 42.02
CA PRO A 699 2.19 37.83 41.86
C PRO A 699 1.63 39.14 41.27
N GLN A 700 2.38 40.24 41.35
CA GLN A 700 2.03 41.55 40.79
C GLN A 700 2.32 41.60 39.27
N GLU A 701 3.45 41.03 38.84
CA GLU A 701 3.80 40.91 37.41
C GLU A 701 2.88 39.93 36.69
N ILE A 702 2.59 38.78 37.29
CA ILE A 702 1.60 37.81 36.77
C ILE A 702 0.25 38.51 36.53
N ARG A 703 -0.22 39.32 37.49
CA ARG A 703 -1.48 40.07 37.37
C ARG A 703 -1.44 41.14 36.27
N ARG A 704 -0.30 41.82 36.09
CA ARG A 704 -0.07 42.84 35.05
C ARG A 704 0.09 42.27 33.64
N LEU A 705 0.56 41.03 33.52
CA LEU A 705 0.69 40.30 32.26
C LEU A 705 -0.65 39.65 31.87
N ALA A 706 -1.35 39.03 32.83
CA ALA A 706 -2.66 38.43 32.60
C ALA A 706 -3.75 39.45 32.22
N SER A 707 -3.56 40.75 32.50
CA SER A 707 -4.45 41.82 32.04
C SER A 707 -4.15 42.35 30.63
N LYS A 708 -3.24 41.70 29.88
CA LYS A 708 -2.80 42.09 28.53
C LYS A 708 -2.94 40.98 27.48
N VAL A 709 -3.34 39.78 27.92
CA VAL A 709 -3.53 38.57 27.10
C VAL A 709 -5.01 38.24 27.07
#